data_AF-W4UQ07-F1
#
_entry.id   AF-W4UQ07-F1
#
_cell.length_a   1.000
_cell.length_b   1.000
_cell.length_c   1.000
_cell.angle_alpha   90.00
_cell.angle_beta   90.00
_cell.angle_gamma   90.00
#
_symmetry.space_group_name_H-M   'P 1'
#
loop_
_entity.id
_entity.type
_entity.pdbx_description
1 polymer ?
#
loop_
_entity_poly.entity_id
_entity_poly.type
_entity_poly.pdbx_seq_one_letter_code
_entity_poly.pdbx_strand_id
1 'polypeptide(L)'
;MVYADHYKVIDGVRQAAPTIDYQAGSLRDDFDFGSLLLFRSNAFKKVVKSFKEKYQYAGLYDLRLKLSQKDKLIHINEFLYTEVESDLRKSGEKQFDYVNPRNRQVQIEMEQACINHLKAINGYLNPVFRPVNFSDTSFATEASVIIPVRNRIHTIKDAVHSALSQQTDFPFNVIVIDNHSTDGTSEALRELSSDSRLIHLMPEREDLGIGGCWNLGIHHEACGKFAIQLDSDDVYKDEHSLQIMVNAFYEQNCAMVIGTYRMTDFQMNEIAPGIIDHKEWTPDDGRNNALRINGLGAPRAFYTPVLREINVPNTSYGEDYALGLRISHDYQIGRVYDVVYLCRRWEGNSDAALPIEKINQNNLYKDRLRTWELQQRIQEQNALLKPQKSIEKMLDEQMQSWQLVQESYKALAQYRKQMKEIELHGEGFYMLVRAFPNPKRILSATAQTDASAVNARPCFLCAGNRPQEQAFINYKHYQILVNPYPIFQRHLTIAEQKHTPQSIAGRFEDMIELTDALKDYYLMYNGPECGASAPDHAHFQAAGKEERFAASIWLDWQESDIYSSGTRKISYANEPVSAIYIQAKTRKSMVHTFKQIYDELAADSQDKEPMINLLAWYGLEKLSTSYYDYQEVLDEVPLHYNCVIFLRSKHRPACYYTQGDEQILISPAVAEMSGVFPVVREEDLLKLTPEKTHEICREVSMPKEQLEELINRIVEVL
;
A
#
# COMPACT_ATOMS: atom_id res chain seq x y z
N MET A 1 -23.60 7.01 -12.66
CA MET A 1 -24.47 6.14 -13.49
C MET A 1 -25.72 5.88 -12.69
N VAL A 2 -26.88 5.78 -13.33
CA VAL A 2 -28.17 5.53 -12.68
C VAL A 2 -28.76 4.26 -13.27
N TYR A 3 -29.32 3.42 -12.41
CA TYR A 3 -30.03 2.18 -12.73
C TYR A 3 -31.22 2.01 -11.78
N ALA A 4 -32.15 1.12 -12.12
CA ALA A 4 -33.41 0.98 -11.40
C ALA A 4 -33.89 -0.47 -11.34
N ASP A 5 -34.77 -0.75 -10.38
CA ASP A 5 -35.58 -1.96 -10.39
C ASP A 5 -36.40 -2.06 -11.69
N HIS A 6 -36.71 -3.29 -12.09
CA HIS A 6 -37.40 -3.55 -13.35
C HIS A 6 -38.30 -4.77 -13.27
N TYR A 7 -39.19 -4.92 -14.24
CA TYR A 7 -39.97 -6.13 -14.40
C TYR A 7 -39.32 -7.02 -15.47
N LYS A 8 -39.44 -8.34 -15.32
CA LYS A 8 -39.12 -9.31 -16.37
C LYS A 8 -40.38 -10.04 -16.82
N VAL A 9 -40.51 -10.29 -18.11
CA VAL A 9 -41.56 -11.17 -18.65
C VAL A 9 -40.96 -12.55 -18.89
N ILE A 10 -41.43 -13.52 -18.12
CA ILE A 10 -41.04 -14.93 -18.23
C ILE A 10 -42.31 -15.72 -18.55
N ASP A 11 -42.31 -16.48 -19.64
CA ASP A 11 -43.47 -17.24 -20.12
C ASP A 11 -44.77 -16.40 -20.24
N GLY A 12 -44.62 -15.14 -20.66
CA GLY A 12 -45.75 -14.20 -20.79
C GLY A 12 -46.25 -13.60 -19.48
N VAL A 13 -45.66 -13.97 -18.33
CA VAL A 13 -46.00 -13.44 -17.01
C VAL A 13 -44.99 -12.38 -16.60
N ARG A 14 -45.48 -11.19 -16.24
CA ARG A 14 -44.67 -10.10 -15.71
C ARG A 14 -44.36 -10.35 -14.23
N GLN A 15 -43.08 -10.43 -13.90
CA GLN A 15 -42.57 -10.65 -12.54
C GLN A 15 -41.68 -9.48 -12.11
N ALA A 16 -41.67 -9.17 -10.81
CA ALA A 16 -40.77 -8.16 -10.25
C ALA A 16 -39.32 -8.68 -10.25
N ALA A 17 -38.38 -7.85 -10.69
CA ALA A 17 -36.95 -8.12 -10.68
C ALA A 17 -36.19 -6.96 -10.01
N PRO A 18 -36.23 -6.84 -8.67
CA PRO A 18 -35.46 -5.84 -7.95
C PRO A 18 -33.95 -6.06 -8.14
N THR A 19 -33.18 -4.99 -8.04
CA THR A 19 -31.71 -4.98 -8.01
C THR A 19 -31.21 -4.57 -6.61
N ILE A 20 -29.90 -4.43 -6.43
CA ILE A 20 -29.31 -4.03 -5.14
C ILE A 20 -28.51 -2.75 -5.25
N ASP A 21 -28.31 -2.08 -4.12
CA ASP A 21 -27.47 -0.89 -4.03
C ASP A 21 -26.00 -1.20 -4.34
N TYR A 22 -25.38 -0.30 -5.11
CA TYR A 22 -23.97 -0.38 -5.43
C TYR A 22 -23.12 0.10 -4.25
N GLN A 23 -22.06 -0.63 -3.96
CA GLN A 23 -21.09 -0.30 -2.92
C GLN A 23 -19.66 -0.46 -3.43
N ALA A 24 -18.68 0.03 -2.68
CA ALA A 24 -17.28 0.02 -3.12
C ALA A 24 -16.79 -1.40 -3.46
N GLY A 25 -17.23 -2.40 -2.69
CA GLY A 25 -16.95 -3.81 -2.91
C GLY A 25 -17.82 -4.51 -3.97
N SER A 26 -18.72 -3.81 -4.66
CA SER A 26 -19.52 -4.36 -5.77
C SER A 26 -18.66 -4.56 -7.04
N LEU A 27 -17.50 -5.21 -6.88
CA LEU A 27 -16.47 -5.38 -7.91
C LEU A 27 -16.74 -6.57 -8.83
N ARG A 28 -17.72 -7.42 -8.53
CA ARG A 28 -18.05 -8.59 -9.35
C ARG A 28 -18.50 -8.22 -10.77
N ASP A 29 -18.00 -8.94 -11.76
CA ASP A 29 -18.33 -8.71 -13.17
C ASP A 29 -19.75 -9.12 -13.54
N ASP A 30 -20.44 -9.85 -12.65
CA ASP A 30 -21.85 -10.25 -12.77
C ASP A 30 -22.83 -9.39 -11.93
N PHE A 31 -22.45 -8.16 -11.55
CA PHE A 31 -23.37 -7.25 -10.88
C PHE A 31 -24.54 -6.88 -11.81
N ASP A 32 -25.76 -7.24 -11.42
CA ASP A 32 -26.97 -6.91 -12.18
C ASP A 32 -27.39 -5.45 -11.95
N PHE A 33 -27.27 -4.64 -13.00
CA PHE A 33 -27.77 -3.25 -13.06
C PHE A 33 -29.11 -3.16 -13.82
N GLY A 34 -29.63 -4.28 -14.32
CA GLY A 34 -30.68 -4.33 -15.33
C GLY A 34 -30.22 -3.80 -16.70
N SER A 35 -31.15 -3.82 -17.66
CA SER A 35 -30.87 -3.56 -19.07
C SER A 35 -30.85 -2.08 -19.47
N LEU A 36 -31.35 -1.17 -18.62
CA LEU A 36 -31.34 0.28 -18.87
C LEU A 36 -30.35 1.01 -17.97
N LEU A 37 -29.28 1.55 -18.56
CA LEU A 37 -28.25 2.32 -17.85
C LEU A 37 -28.21 3.77 -18.30
N LEU A 38 -28.31 4.71 -17.36
CA LEU A 38 -28.19 6.14 -17.64
C LEU A 38 -26.84 6.69 -17.16
N PHE A 39 -26.17 7.43 -18.03
CA PHE A 39 -24.87 8.03 -17.75
C PHE A 39 -24.95 9.55 -17.80
N ARG A 40 -24.35 10.21 -16.80
CA ARG A 40 -24.09 11.65 -16.88
C ARG A 40 -23.06 11.89 -17.98
N SER A 41 -23.47 12.57 -19.06
CA SER A 41 -22.68 12.72 -20.30
C SER A 41 -21.25 13.23 -20.06
N ASN A 42 -21.07 14.21 -19.17
CA ASN A 42 -19.74 14.76 -18.87
C ASN A 42 -18.84 13.75 -18.15
N ALA A 43 -19.38 12.99 -17.19
CA ALA A 43 -18.64 11.96 -16.46
C ALA A 43 -18.23 10.82 -17.41
N PHE A 44 -19.17 10.34 -18.24
CA PHE A 44 -18.92 9.33 -19.27
C PHE A 44 -17.78 9.75 -20.21
N LYS A 45 -17.89 10.94 -20.82
CA LYS A 45 -16.85 11.45 -21.73
C LYS A 45 -15.49 11.59 -21.04
N LYS A 46 -15.45 12.06 -19.79
CA LYS A 46 -14.20 12.20 -19.01
C LYS A 46 -13.55 10.85 -18.73
N VAL A 47 -14.35 9.83 -18.39
CA VAL A 47 -13.86 8.48 -18.12
C VAL A 47 -13.37 7.80 -19.39
N VAL A 48 -14.15 7.82 -20.47
CA VAL A 48 -13.75 7.22 -21.76
C VAL A 48 -12.44 7.82 -22.29
N LYS A 49 -12.22 9.14 -22.13
CA LYS A 49 -10.95 9.79 -22.48
C LYS A 49 -9.73 9.29 -21.69
N SER A 50 -9.95 8.67 -20.51
CA SER A 50 -8.89 8.09 -19.68
C SER A 50 -8.62 6.62 -19.95
N PHE A 51 -9.28 6.01 -20.94
CA PHE A 51 -9.03 4.62 -21.30
C PHE A 51 -7.65 4.48 -21.93
N LYS A 52 -6.89 3.50 -21.44
CA LYS A 52 -5.57 3.12 -21.98
C LYS A 52 -5.66 1.80 -22.73
N GLU A 53 -6.42 0.86 -22.18
CA GLU A 53 -6.63 -0.46 -22.74
C GLU A 53 -7.79 -0.52 -23.73
N LYS A 54 -7.71 -1.47 -24.66
CA LYS A 54 -8.79 -1.83 -25.58
C LYS A 54 -9.32 -3.21 -25.18
N TYR A 55 -10.57 -3.25 -24.73
CA TYR A 55 -11.26 -4.48 -24.35
C TYR A 55 -12.27 -4.89 -25.41
N GLN A 56 -12.37 -6.18 -25.70
CA GLN A 56 -13.43 -6.74 -26.53
C GLN A 56 -14.69 -7.05 -25.71
N TYR A 57 -14.51 -7.42 -24.44
CA TYR A 57 -15.55 -7.92 -23.54
C TYR A 57 -15.70 -7.07 -22.28
N ALA A 58 -14.59 -6.61 -21.68
CA ALA A 58 -14.63 -5.89 -20.40
C ALA A 58 -14.91 -4.38 -20.50
N GLY A 59 -15.26 -3.85 -21.67
CA GLY A 59 -15.41 -2.40 -21.90
C GLY A 59 -16.44 -1.72 -20.98
N LEU A 60 -17.63 -2.32 -20.81
CA LEU A 60 -18.67 -1.79 -19.91
C LEU A 60 -18.28 -1.95 -18.43
N TYR A 61 -17.60 -3.05 -18.10
CA TYR A 61 -17.10 -3.33 -16.75
C TYR A 61 -16.01 -2.34 -16.32
N ASP A 62 -15.00 -2.09 -17.16
CA ASP A 62 -13.98 -1.06 -16.92
C ASP A 62 -14.60 0.35 -16.85
N LEU A 63 -15.57 0.65 -17.72
CA LEU A 63 -16.31 1.92 -17.69
C LEU A 63 -16.99 2.14 -16.33
N ARG A 64 -17.75 1.18 -15.83
CA ARG A 64 -18.50 1.35 -14.58
C ARG A 64 -17.56 1.41 -13.37
N LEU A 65 -16.46 0.66 -13.37
CA LEU A 65 -15.41 0.73 -12.35
C LEU A 65 -14.71 2.10 -12.32
N LYS A 66 -14.38 2.67 -13.49
CA LYS A 66 -13.76 4.01 -13.56
C LYS A 66 -14.73 5.14 -13.24
N LEU A 67 -16.02 4.96 -13.52
CA LEU A 67 -17.06 5.88 -13.07
C LEU A 67 -17.16 5.87 -11.54
N SER A 68 -17.15 4.69 -10.91
CA SER A 68 -17.25 4.59 -9.44
C SER A 68 -16.06 5.19 -8.69
N GLN A 69 -14.91 5.40 -9.34
CA GLN A 69 -13.76 6.13 -8.78
C GLN A 69 -14.02 7.63 -8.61
N LYS A 70 -14.95 8.21 -9.37
CA LYS A 70 -15.13 9.67 -9.48
C LYS A 70 -16.52 10.14 -9.09
N ASP A 71 -17.53 9.31 -9.31
CA ASP A 71 -18.93 9.64 -9.10
C ASP A 71 -19.66 8.46 -8.43
N LYS A 72 -20.72 8.78 -7.69
CA LYS A 72 -21.61 7.75 -7.14
C LYS A 72 -22.43 7.07 -8.25
N LEU A 73 -22.66 5.77 -8.06
CA LEU A 73 -23.65 5.00 -8.81
C LEU A 73 -24.94 5.04 -7.99
N ILE A 74 -26.06 5.36 -8.64
CA ILE A 74 -27.34 5.60 -7.96
C ILE A 74 -28.32 4.53 -8.41
N HIS A 75 -28.86 3.82 -7.44
CA HIS A 75 -29.98 2.90 -7.59
C HIS A 75 -31.29 3.68 -7.35
N ILE A 76 -32.27 3.51 -8.23
CA ILE A 76 -33.65 3.96 -8.03
C ILE A 76 -34.50 2.73 -7.70
N ASN A 77 -34.97 2.66 -6.46
CA ASN A 77 -35.76 1.53 -5.94
C ASN A 77 -37.23 1.60 -6.40
N GLU A 78 -37.44 1.85 -7.69
CA GLU A 78 -38.74 1.91 -8.36
C GLU A 78 -38.66 1.08 -9.64
N PHE A 79 -39.74 0.36 -9.94
CA PHE A 79 -39.79 -0.48 -11.11
C PHE A 79 -40.13 0.33 -12.37
N LEU A 80 -39.10 0.80 -13.09
CA LEU A 80 -39.27 1.82 -14.13
C LEU A 80 -39.44 1.29 -15.56
N TYR A 81 -39.10 0.03 -15.82
CA TYR A 81 -39.22 -0.57 -17.16
C TYR A 81 -39.47 -2.07 -17.10
N THR A 82 -39.80 -2.67 -18.25
CA THR A 82 -40.01 -4.11 -18.39
C THR A 82 -39.05 -4.66 -19.44
N GLU A 83 -38.30 -5.68 -19.05
CA GLU A 83 -37.46 -6.50 -19.91
C GLU A 83 -38.26 -7.70 -20.42
N VAL A 84 -38.12 -7.98 -21.73
CA VAL A 84 -38.69 -9.17 -22.37
C VAL A 84 -37.53 -10.08 -22.73
N GLU A 85 -37.33 -11.13 -21.94
CA GLU A 85 -36.23 -12.07 -22.16
C GLU A 85 -36.58 -12.97 -23.36
N SER A 86 -35.74 -12.94 -24.39
CA SER A 86 -35.92 -13.77 -25.61
C SER A 86 -35.12 -15.07 -25.57
N ASP A 87 -34.32 -15.27 -24.52
CA ASP A 87 -33.49 -16.44 -24.29
C ASP A 87 -34.03 -17.25 -23.09
N LEU A 88 -34.70 -18.37 -23.38
CA LEU A 88 -35.45 -19.20 -22.42
C LEU A 88 -34.58 -20.25 -21.70
N ARG A 89 -33.25 -20.14 -21.74
CA ARG A 89 -32.34 -21.10 -21.07
C ARG A 89 -32.46 -21.00 -19.54
N LYS A 90 -32.42 -22.16 -18.86
CA LYS A 90 -32.60 -22.26 -17.40
C LYS A 90 -31.46 -21.58 -16.62
N SER A 91 -31.76 -20.96 -15.48
CA SER A 91 -30.81 -20.23 -14.62
C SER A 91 -29.61 -21.08 -14.15
N GLY A 92 -29.80 -22.39 -13.91
CA GLY A 92 -28.74 -23.31 -13.51
C GLY A 92 -27.63 -23.51 -14.56
N GLU A 93 -27.91 -23.24 -15.84
CA GLU A 93 -26.90 -23.23 -16.91
C GLU A 93 -26.04 -21.95 -16.87
N LYS A 94 -26.58 -20.82 -16.38
CA LYS A 94 -25.91 -19.50 -16.33
C LYS A 94 -24.95 -19.35 -15.14
N GLN A 95 -25.21 -20.04 -14.02
CA GLN A 95 -24.44 -19.89 -12.77
C GLN A 95 -22.95 -20.26 -12.90
N PHE A 96 -22.58 -21.05 -13.91
CA PHE A 96 -21.22 -21.53 -14.14
C PHE A 96 -20.60 -21.01 -15.44
N ASP A 97 -21.19 -20.00 -16.08
CA ASP A 97 -20.66 -19.48 -17.35
C ASP A 97 -19.22 -18.93 -17.19
N TYR A 98 -18.83 -18.46 -15.99
CA TYR A 98 -17.48 -17.95 -15.74
C TYR A 98 -16.38 -19.03 -15.76
N VAL A 99 -16.71 -20.31 -15.56
CA VAL A 99 -15.78 -21.47 -15.61
C VAL A 99 -15.79 -22.19 -16.96
N ASN A 100 -16.62 -21.74 -17.91
CA ASN A 100 -16.62 -22.30 -19.26
C ASN A 100 -15.30 -21.97 -19.99
N PRO A 101 -14.55 -22.96 -20.52
CA PRO A 101 -13.31 -22.72 -21.26
C PRO A 101 -13.47 -21.75 -22.45
N ARG A 102 -14.68 -21.66 -23.04
CA ARG A 102 -15.01 -20.72 -24.12
C ARG A 102 -14.99 -19.24 -23.68
N ASN A 103 -15.06 -18.99 -22.37
CA ASN A 103 -15.09 -17.65 -21.76
C ASN A 103 -13.73 -17.24 -21.15
N ARG A 104 -12.66 -18.01 -21.38
CA ARG A 104 -11.33 -17.69 -20.82
C ARG A 104 -10.84 -16.28 -21.18
N GLN A 105 -11.04 -15.85 -22.43
CA GLN A 105 -10.65 -14.50 -22.84
C GLN A 105 -11.47 -13.42 -22.13
N VAL A 106 -12.76 -13.69 -21.87
CA VAL A 106 -13.62 -12.80 -21.07
C VAL A 106 -13.06 -12.68 -19.66
N GLN A 107 -12.74 -13.81 -19.02
CA GLN A 107 -12.19 -13.83 -17.65
C GLN A 107 -10.88 -13.03 -17.55
N ILE A 108 -9.97 -13.20 -18.51
CA ILE A 108 -8.69 -12.46 -18.56
C ILE A 108 -8.95 -10.95 -18.64
N GLU A 109 -9.87 -10.50 -19.51
CA GLU A 109 -10.16 -9.07 -19.62
C GLU A 109 -10.86 -8.51 -18.37
N MET A 110 -11.79 -9.24 -17.76
CA MET A 110 -12.48 -8.83 -16.54
C MET A 110 -11.51 -8.74 -15.36
N GLU A 111 -10.61 -9.71 -15.21
CA GLU A 111 -9.55 -9.70 -14.20
C GLU A 111 -8.63 -8.49 -14.39
N GLN A 112 -8.16 -8.26 -15.63
CA GLN A 112 -7.28 -7.13 -15.95
C GLN A 112 -7.95 -5.77 -15.64
N ALA A 113 -9.22 -5.60 -15.96
CA ALA A 113 -9.99 -4.40 -15.63
C ALA A 113 -10.12 -4.21 -14.10
N CYS A 114 -10.40 -5.29 -13.36
CA CYS A 114 -10.50 -5.24 -11.91
C CYS A 114 -9.15 -4.88 -11.25
N ILE A 115 -8.05 -5.51 -11.67
CA ILE A 115 -6.69 -5.21 -11.19
C ILE A 115 -6.34 -3.74 -11.43
N ASN A 116 -6.63 -3.22 -12.62
CA ASN A 116 -6.38 -1.82 -12.96
C ASN A 116 -7.19 -0.87 -12.08
N HIS A 117 -8.44 -1.23 -11.77
CA HIS A 117 -9.27 -0.49 -10.84
C HIS A 117 -8.70 -0.51 -9.41
N LEU A 118 -8.32 -1.68 -8.89
CA LEU A 118 -7.73 -1.83 -7.56
C LEU A 118 -6.44 -1.00 -7.42
N LYS A 119 -5.55 -1.05 -8.42
CA LYS A 119 -4.33 -0.22 -8.43
C LYS A 119 -4.65 1.27 -8.41
N ALA A 120 -5.65 1.70 -9.17
CA ALA A 120 -6.04 3.12 -9.25
C ALA A 120 -6.64 3.67 -7.94
N ILE A 121 -7.19 2.82 -7.07
CA ILE A 121 -7.79 3.21 -5.80
C ILE A 121 -6.94 2.82 -4.57
N ASN A 122 -5.71 2.33 -4.77
CA ASN A 122 -4.83 1.79 -3.73
C ASN A 122 -5.42 0.56 -3.00
N GLY A 123 -6.26 -0.23 -3.67
CA GLY A 123 -6.83 -1.49 -3.14
C GLY A 123 -6.10 -2.75 -3.60
N TYR A 124 -5.02 -2.63 -4.38
CA TYR A 124 -4.24 -3.77 -4.89
C TYR A 124 -3.23 -4.25 -3.86
N LEU A 125 -3.11 -5.57 -3.69
CA LEU A 125 -2.04 -6.17 -2.88
C LEU A 125 -0.99 -6.81 -3.80
N ASN A 126 0.31 -6.70 -3.45
CA ASN A 126 1.46 -7.37 -4.11
C ASN A 126 1.72 -8.76 -3.54
N PRO A 127 2.05 -9.81 -4.33
CA PRO A 127 2.05 -11.24 -3.93
C PRO A 127 3.15 -11.59 -2.92
N VAL A 128 3.02 -10.98 -1.74
CA VAL A 128 3.87 -11.13 -0.58
C VAL A 128 2.95 -11.58 0.53
N PHE A 129 3.27 -12.73 1.11
CA PHE A 129 2.46 -13.41 2.09
C PHE A 129 3.23 -13.59 3.39
N ARG A 130 2.52 -13.56 4.51
CA ARG A 130 3.04 -13.98 5.80
C ARG A 130 3.30 -15.49 5.75
N PRO A 131 4.49 -15.96 6.15
CA PRO A 131 4.78 -17.40 6.21
C PRO A 131 3.95 -18.07 7.30
N VAL A 132 3.67 -19.36 7.11
CA VAL A 132 3.00 -20.19 8.12
C VAL A 132 4.01 -21.14 8.75
N ASN A 133 4.04 -21.18 10.09
CA ASN A 133 4.86 -22.13 10.82
C ASN A 133 3.99 -23.24 11.43
N PHE A 134 4.07 -24.44 10.84
CA PHE A 134 3.32 -25.61 11.29
C PHE A 134 3.92 -26.31 12.52
N SER A 135 5.06 -25.84 13.03
CA SER A 135 5.74 -26.42 14.19
C SER A 135 5.43 -25.74 15.54
N ASP A 136 4.71 -24.61 15.52
CA ASP A 136 4.46 -23.80 16.72
C ASP A 136 3.46 -24.41 17.70
N THR A 137 2.67 -25.39 17.28
CA THR A 137 1.59 -25.94 18.11
C THR A 137 1.49 -27.46 17.96
N SER A 138 1.40 -28.16 19.10
CA SER A 138 1.20 -29.60 19.14
C SER A 138 -0.29 -29.94 19.05
N PHE A 139 -0.64 -30.90 18.19
CA PHE A 139 -1.98 -31.44 18.04
C PHE A 139 -1.98 -32.96 18.21
N ALA A 140 -3.05 -33.52 18.78
CA ALA A 140 -3.19 -34.97 18.93
C ALA A 140 -3.44 -35.68 17.59
N THR A 141 -4.13 -35.01 16.67
CA THR A 141 -4.37 -35.46 15.30
C THR A 141 -3.91 -34.41 14.30
N GLU A 142 -3.49 -34.88 13.13
CA GLU A 142 -2.99 -34.02 12.07
C GLU A 142 -4.15 -33.31 11.36
N ALA A 143 -5.27 -34.00 11.18
CA ALA A 143 -6.43 -33.50 10.45
C ALA A 143 -7.75 -33.82 11.15
N SER A 144 -8.73 -32.94 10.96
CA SER A 144 -10.13 -33.16 11.31
C SER A 144 -11.03 -32.80 10.14
N VAL A 145 -11.85 -33.76 9.70
CA VAL A 145 -12.94 -33.48 8.76
C VAL A 145 -14.11 -32.89 9.55
N ILE A 146 -14.56 -31.70 9.20
CA ILE A 146 -15.63 -30.97 9.88
C ILE A 146 -16.89 -31.02 9.02
N ILE A 147 -17.98 -31.54 9.59
CA ILE A 147 -19.26 -31.74 8.89
C ILE A 147 -20.40 -31.08 9.69
N PRO A 148 -20.77 -29.83 9.38
CA PRO A 148 -22.02 -29.26 9.85
C PRO A 148 -23.21 -29.97 9.20
N VAL A 149 -24.20 -30.35 10.00
CA VAL A 149 -25.40 -31.04 9.50
C VAL A 149 -26.67 -30.53 10.16
N ARG A 150 -27.74 -30.44 9.36
CA ARG A 150 -29.10 -30.27 9.84
C ARG A 150 -30.07 -30.92 8.86
N ASN A 151 -30.82 -31.91 9.33
CA ASN A 151 -31.82 -32.65 8.55
C ASN A 151 -31.27 -33.16 7.21
N ARG A 152 -30.36 -34.14 7.28
CA ARG A 152 -29.69 -34.76 6.12
C ARG A 152 -29.69 -36.28 6.21
N ILE A 153 -30.78 -36.89 6.66
CA ILE A 153 -30.87 -38.35 6.83
C ILE A 153 -30.51 -39.14 5.56
N HIS A 154 -30.83 -38.60 4.38
CA HIS A 154 -30.59 -39.27 3.09
C HIS A 154 -29.15 -39.23 2.59
N THR A 155 -28.29 -38.38 3.17
CA THR A 155 -26.93 -38.16 2.65
C THR A 155 -25.84 -38.26 3.71
N ILE A 156 -26.15 -38.03 4.99
CA ILE A 156 -25.16 -37.93 6.06
C ILE A 156 -24.31 -39.22 6.22
N LYS A 157 -24.93 -40.40 6.03
CA LYS A 157 -24.20 -41.67 6.11
C LYS A 157 -23.14 -41.79 5.03
N ASP A 158 -23.43 -41.36 3.80
CA ASP A 158 -22.47 -41.37 2.69
C ASP A 158 -21.31 -40.40 2.97
N ALA A 159 -21.63 -39.19 3.44
CA ALA A 159 -20.63 -38.18 3.77
C ALA A 159 -19.66 -38.70 4.84
N VAL A 160 -20.18 -39.18 5.97
CA VAL A 160 -19.37 -39.71 7.07
C VAL A 160 -18.57 -40.95 6.64
N HIS A 161 -19.17 -41.88 5.89
CA HIS A 161 -18.43 -43.03 5.36
C HIS A 161 -17.28 -42.61 4.44
N SER A 162 -17.50 -41.63 3.56
CA SER A 162 -16.44 -41.13 2.65
C SER A 162 -15.28 -40.48 3.41
N ALA A 163 -15.55 -39.87 4.57
CA ALA A 163 -14.52 -39.31 5.44
C ALA A 163 -13.78 -40.40 6.25
N LEU A 164 -14.51 -41.38 6.79
CA LEU A 164 -13.91 -42.46 7.59
C LEU A 164 -13.11 -43.45 6.74
N SER A 165 -13.41 -43.59 5.44
CA SER A 165 -12.70 -44.46 4.51
C SER A 165 -11.34 -43.91 4.04
N GLN A 166 -10.98 -42.67 4.42
CA GLN A 166 -9.74 -42.04 4.00
C GLN A 166 -8.51 -42.81 4.49
N GLN A 167 -7.54 -43.01 3.60
CA GLN A 167 -6.25 -43.64 3.84
C GLN A 167 -5.19 -42.54 3.90
N THR A 168 -4.54 -42.42 5.06
CA THR A 168 -3.55 -41.37 5.33
C THR A 168 -2.36 -41.93 6.09
N ASP A 169 -1.20 -41.27 5.97
CA ASP A 169 0.01 -41.57 6.76
C ASP A 169 0.06 -40.84 8.11
N PHE A 170 -1.00 -40.10 8.44
CA PHE A 170 -1.17 -39.35 9.68
C PHE A 170 -2.50 -39.67 10.38
N PRO A 171 -2.61 -39.47 11.70
CA PRO A 171 -3.86 -39.66 12.42
C PRO A 171 -4.88 -38.55 12.10
N PHE A 172 -6.15 -38.91 11.92
CA PHE A 172 -7.25 -37.98 11.71
C PHE A 172 -8.54 -38.40 12.42
N ASN A 173 -9.49 -37.47 12.54
CA ASN A 173 -10.85 -37.72 13.03
C ASN A 173 -11.91 -37.02 12.17
N VAL A 174 -13.19 -37.34 12.43
CA VAL A 174 -14.35 -36.75 11.76
C VAL A 174 -15.24 -36.14 12.84
N ILE A 175 -15.43 -34.83 12.80
CA ILE A 175 -16.27 -34.09 13.74
C ILE A 175 -17.54 -33.67 13.04
N VAL A 176 -18.66 -34.28 13.42
CA VAL A 176 -19.99 -33.95 12.92
C VAL A 176 -20.69 -33.05 13.93
N ILE A 177 -21.11 -31.86 13.49
CA ILE A 177 -21.85 -30.91 14.31
C ILE A 177 -23.32 -30.96 13.87
N ASP A 178 -24.13 -31.68 14.62
CA ASP A 178 -25.57 -31.82 14.37
C ASP A 178 -26.33 -30.66 15.01
N ASN A 179 -26.78 -29.73 14.18
CA ASN A 179 -27.49 -28.53 14.59
C ASN A 179 -28.99 -28.81 14.77
N HIS A 180 -29.30 -29.68 15.74
CA HIS A 180 -30.64 -30.05 16.18
C HIS A 180 -31.51 -30.68 15.10
N SER A 181 -30.99 -31.71 14.42
CA SER A 181 -31.77 -32.46 13.44
C SER A 181 -32.97 -33.18 14.06
N THR A 182 -34.06 -33.30 13.29
CA THR A 182 -35.33 -33.91 13.71
C THR A 182 -35.83 -34.98 12.74
N ASP A 183 -35.05 -35.33 11.72
CA ASP A 183 -35.43 -36.22 10.61
C ASP A 183 -34.83 -37.63 10.71
N GLY A 184 -34.18 -37.97 11.83
CA GLY A 184 -33.43 -39.22 11.99
C GLY A 184 -31.92 -39.12 11.81
N THR A 185 -31.39 -37.93 11.44
CA THR A 185 -29.94 -37.72 11.22
C THR A 185 -29.10 -38.11 12.45
N SER A 186 -29.50 -37.69 13.64
CA SER A 186 -28.77 -37.97 14.88
C SER A 186 -28.75 -39.47 15.20
N GLU A 187 -29.85 -40.18 14.95
CA GLU A 187 -29.97 -41.63 15.08
C GLU A 187 -29.00 -42.33 14.12
N ALA A 188 -28.97 -41.91 12.86
CA ALA A 188 -28.06 -42.44 11.85
C ALA A 188 -26.59 -42.26 12.22
N LEU A 189 -26.22 -41.12 12.81
CA LEU A 189 -24.86 -40.88 13.31
C LEU A 189 -24.51 -41.79 14.49
N ARG A 190 -25.46 -42.07 15.39
CA ARG A 190 -25.24 -42.99 16.51
C ARG A 190 -24.97 -44.42 16.05
N GLU A 191 -25.57 -44.87 14.96
CA GLU A 191 -25.26 -46.19 14.37
C GLU A 191 -23.80 -46.30 13.90
N LEU A 192 -23.17 -45.18 13.54
CA LEU A 192 -21.77 -45.12 13.08
C LEU A 192 -20.76 -44.90 14.22
N SER A 193 -21.21 -44.72 15.46
CA SER A 193 -20.37 -44.42 16.63
C SER A 193 -19.40 -45.53 17.04
N SER A 194 -19.46 -46.70 16.40
CA SER A 194 -18.51 -47.79 16.61
C SER A 194 -17.09 -47.45 16.14
N ASP A 195 -16.93 -46.50 15.20
CA ASP A 195 -15.62 -45.95 14.83
C ASP A 195 -15.25 -44.81 15.79
N SER A 196 -14.21 -45.03 16.61
CA SER A 196 -13.74 -44.05 17.60
C SER A 196 -13.26 -42.72 17.01
N ARG A 197 -13.04 -42.65 15.68
CA ARG A 197 -12.67 -41.40 14.99
C ARG A 197 -13.86 -40.48 14.77
N LEU A 198 -15.10 -40.98 14.86
CA LEU A 198 -16.31 -40.18 14.69
C LEU A 198 -16.69 -39.50 16.01
N ILE A 199 -16.67 -38.16 15.99
CA ILE A 199 -17.06 -37.30 17.11
C ILE A 199 -18.37 -36.61 16.71
N HIS A 200 -19.47 -36.98 17.37
CA HIS A 200 -20.77 -36.36 17.15
C HIS A 200 -21.04 -35.31 18.23
N LEU A 201 -21.12 -34.05 17.82
CA LEU A 201 -21.39 -32.90 18.69
C LEU A 201 -22.78 -32.35 18.41
N MET A 202 -23.48 -31.96 19.48
CA MET A 202 -24.73 -31.22 19.42
C MET A 202 -24.53 -29.88 20.16
N PRO A 203 -24.71 -28.73 19.50
CA PRO A 203 -24.51 -27.44 20.14
C PRO A 203 -25.57 -27.19 21.21
N GLU A 204 -25.18 -26.59 22.33
CA GLU A 204 -26.15 -26.15 23.35
C GLU A 204 -27.04 -25.00 22.86
N ARG A 205 -26.53 -24.20 21.92
CA ARG A 205 -27.25 -23.07 21.31
C ARG A 205 -28.05 -23.51 20.09
N GLU A 206 -29.19 -22.84 19.86
CA GLU A 206 -30.09 -23.11 18.72
C GLU A 206 -29.98 -22.06 17.60
N ASP A 207 -29.17 -21.00 17.77
CA ASP A 207 -29.04 -19.88 16.84
C ASP A 207 -27.80 -19.98 15.92
N LEU A 208 -27.19 -21.17 15.83
CA LEU A 208 -26.00 -21.38 15.01
C LEU A 208 -26.40 -21.56 13.54
N GLY A 209 -25.76 -20.76 12.67
CA GLY A 209 -25.64 -21.05 11.25
C GLY A 209 -24.48 -22.00 10.97
N ILE A 210 -24.14 -22.18 9.69
CA ILE A 210 -23.02 -23.03 9.26
C ILE A 210 -21.71 -22.58 9.91
N GLY A 211 -21.41 -21.28 9.89
CA GLY A 211 -20.19 -20.76 10.50
C GLY A 211 -20.14 -20.92 12.03
N GLY A 212 -21.28 -20.86 12.71
CA GLY A 212 -21.36 -21.18 14.14
C GLY A 212 -21.01 -22.64 14.44
N CYS A 213 -21.47 -23.56 13.59
CA CYS A 213 -21.13 -24.98 13.69
C CYS A 213 -19.64 -25.23 13.43
N TRP A 214 -19.06 -24.52 12.44
CA TRP A 214 -17.62 -24.54 12.20
C TRP A 214 -16.83 -24.04 13.41
N ASN A 215 -17.24 -22.94 14.05
CA ASN A 215 -16.58 -22.45 15.27
C ASN A 215 -16.60 -23.49 16.38
N LEU A 216 -17.72 -24.18 16.59
CA LEU A 216 -17.79 -25.27 17.57
C LEU A 216 -16.79 -26.39 17.23
N GLY A 217 -16.73 -26.79 15.96
CA GLY A 217 -15.81 -27.83 15.49
C GLY A 217 -14.34 -27.46 15.66
N ILE A 218 -13.94 -26.26 15.22
CA ILE A 218 -12.52 -25.86 15.24
C ILE A 218 -12.01 -25.59 16.65
N HIS A 219 -12.87 -25.15 17.57
CA HIS A 219 -12.50 -24.90 18.97
C HIS A 219 -12.59 -26.14 19.84
N HIS A 220 -13.10 -27.26 19.31
CA HIS A 220 -13.09 -28.54 20.01
C HIS A 220 -11.65 -29.02 20.26
N GLU A 221 -11.39 -29.61 21.44
CA GLU A 221 -10.05 -30.07 21.84
C GLU A 221 -9.47 -31.15 20.91
N ALA A 222 -10.36 -31.96 20.32
CA ALA A 222 -9.99 -32.99 19.35
C ALA A 222 -9.77 -32.45 17.93
N CYS A 223 -10.00 -31.17 17.66
CA CYS A 223 -9.74 -30.62 16.33
C CYS A 223 -8.24 -30.62 16.04
N GLY A 224 -7.86 -31.26 14.92
CA GLY A 224 -6.48 -31.44 14.49
C GLY A 224 -5.85 -30.16 13.94
N LYS A 225 -4.59 -30.29 13.54
CA LYS A 225 -3.78 -29.19 13.00
C LYS A 225 -4.41 -28.55 11.76
N PHE A 226 -5.05 -29.36 10.92
CA PHE A 226 -5.82 -28.92 9.76
C PHE A 226 -7.29 -29.28 9.92
N ALA A 227 -8.17 -28.31 9.63
CA ALA A 227 -9.62 -28.52 9.57
C ALA A 227 -10.07 -28.55 8.11
N ILE A 228 -10.67 -29.66 7.67
CA ILE A 228 -11.04 -29.91 6.26
C ILE A 228 -12.56 -29.96 6.16
N GLN A 229 -13.12 -29.23 5.19
CA GLN A 229 -14.55 -29.23 4.92
C GLN A 229 -15.01 -30.55 4.29
N LEU A 230 -16.17 -31.01 4.75
CA LEU A 230 -17.07 -31.86 3.98
C LEU A 230 -18.51 -31.45 4.26
N ASP A 231 -19.25 -31.06 3.22
CA ASP A 231 -20.67 -30.73 3.35
C ASP A 231 -21.49 -32.02 3.53
N SER A 232 -22.56 -31.96 4.32
CA SER A 232 -23.32 -33.16 4.77
C SER A 232 -24.15 -33.84 3.67
N ASP A 233 -24.22 -33.26 2.48
CA ASP A 233 -24.83 -33.81 1.26
C ASP A 233 -23.82 -34.23 0.18
N ASP A 234 -22.53 -33.98 0.40
CA ASP A 234 -21.44 -34.27 -0.53
C ASP A 234 -20.56 -35.44 -0.06
N VAL A 235 -19.61 -35.86 -0.89
CA VAL A 235 -18.65 -36.92 -0.56
C VAL A 235 -17.26 -36.60 -1.10
N TYR A 236 -16.23 -37.12 -0.45
CA TYR A 236 -14.90 -37.18 -1.07
C TYR A 236 -14.91 -38.11 -2.28
N LYS A 237 -14.09 -37.80 -3.29
CA LYS A 237 -14.05 -38.57 -4.54
C LYS A 237 -13.59 -40.01 -4.33
N ASP A 238 -12.55 -40.19 -3.52
CA ASP A 238 -11.91 -41.47 -3.23
C ASP A 238 -11.20 -41.43 -1.85
N GLU A 239 -10.62 -42.54 -1.43
CA GLU A 239 -9.93 -42.70 -0.15
C GLU A 239 -8.65 -41.86 0.02
N HIS A 240 -8.19 -41.13 -1.00
CA HIS A 240 -6.93 -40.37 -0.95
C HIS A 240 -7.13 -38.85 -0.87
N SER A 241 -8.38 -38.38 -0.91
CA SER A 241 -8.72 -36.96 -0.96
C SER A 241 -8.17 -36.17 0.24
N LEU A 242 -8.21 -36.74 1.45
CA LEU A 242 -7.69 -36.11 2.66
C LEU A 242 -6.16 -36.02 2.66
N GLN A 243 -5.46 -37.07 2.21
CA GLN A 243 -3.99 -37.06 2.08
C GLN A 243 -3.55 -35.93 1.13
N ILE A 244 -4.21 -35.82 -0.03
CA ILE A 244 -3.88 -34.80 -1.04
C ILE A 244 -4.06 -33.39 -0.46
N MET A 245 -5.16 -33.15 0.26
CA MET A 245 -5.44 -31.84 0.85
C MET A 245 -4.41 -31.46 1.93
N VAL A 246 -3.99 -32.40 2.78
CA VAL A 246 -2.99 -32.14 3.82
C VAL A 246 -1.58 -31.96 3.24
N ASN A 247 -1.19 -32.77 2.25
CA ASN A 247 0.11 -32.61 1.57
C ASN A 247 0.26 -31.21 0.96
N ALA A 248 -0.81 -30.67 0.38
CA ALA A 248 -0.81 -29.33 -0.22
C ALA A 248 -0.46 -28.21 0.78
N PHE A 249 -0.82 -28.33 2.08
CA PHE A 249 -0.40 -27.36 3.10
C PHE A 249 1.12 -27.32 3.25
N TYR A 250 1.73 -28.50 3.35
CA TYR A 250 3.17 -28.66 3.54
C TYR A 250 3.96 -28.25 2.31
N GLU A 251 3.53 -28.69 1.12
CA GLU A 251 4.20 -28.40 -0.15
C GLU A 251 4.13 -26.91 -0.53
N GLN A 252 3.00 -26.25 -0.23
CA GLN A 252 2.76 -24.86 -0.66
C GLN A 252 2.92 -23.83 0.45
N ASN A 253 3.22 -24.24 1.69
CA ASN A 253 3.33 -23.39 2.89
C ASN A 253 2.20 -22.33 3.00
N CYS A 254 0.96 -22.79 3.04
CA CYS A 254 -0.23 -21.93 2.99
C CYS A 254 -1.10 -22.05 4.25
N ALA A 255 -1.98 -21.08 4.49
CA ALA A 255 -2.89 -21.10 5.65
C ALA A 255 -4.27 -21.69 5.32
N MET A 256 -4.59 -21.80 4.03
CA MET A 256 -5.82 -22.37 3.51
C MET A 256 -5.51 -23.10 2.21
N VAL A 257 -6.15 -24.25 1.97
CA VAL A 257 -6.09 -24.98 0.71
C VAL A 257 -7.49 -25.08 0.16
N ILE A 258 -7.63 -24.88 -1.14
CA ILE A 258 -8.87 -25.13 -1.85
C ILE A 258 -8.63 -26.22 -2.87
N GLY A 259 -9.53 -27.20 -2.94
CA GLY A 259 -9.47 -28.26 -3.94
C GLY A 259 -10.30 -28.02 -5.19
N THR A 260 -10.39 -29.07 -5.99
CA THR A 260 -11.19 -29.13 -7.22
C THR A 260 -12.30 -30.15 -7.02
N TYR A 261 -13.49 -29.83 -7.51
CA TYR A 261 -14.67 -30.68 -7.34
C TYR A 261 -15.36 -30.99 -8.66
N ARG A 262 -16.07 -32.12 -8.68
CA ARG A 262 -16.93 -32.53 -9.79
C ARG A 262 -18.39 -32.42 -9.38
N MET A 263 -19.21 -31.86 -10.25
CA MET A 263 -20.65 -31.80 -10.10
C MET A 263 -21.28 -33.16 -10.42
N THR A 264 -22.09 -33.69 -9.51
CA THR A 264 -22.79 -34.97 -9.73
C THR A 264 -24.27 -34.90 -9.40
N ASP A 265 -25.05 -35.81 -9.96
CA ASP A 265 -26.41 -36.10 -9.49
C ASP A 265 -26.39 -36.90 -8.18
N PHE A 266 -27.56 -37.27 -7.67
CA PHE A 266 -27.70 -38.06 -6.44
C PHE A 266 -27.08 -39.46 -6.54
N GLN A 267 -26.96 -40.02 -7.75
CA GLN A 267 -26.37 -41.33 -8.04
C GLN A 267 -24.87 -41.24 -8.37
N MET A 268 -24.23 -40.08 -8.18
CA MET A 268 -22.82 -39.82 -8.47
C MET A 268 -22.45 -39.80 -9.97
N ASN A 269 -23.42 -39.67 -10.87
CA ASN A 269 -23.13 -39.43 -12.28
C ASN A 269 -22.77 -37.97 -12.50
N GLU A 270 -21.79 -37.70 -13.36
CA GLU A 270 -21.38 -36.33 -13.69
C GLU A 270 -22.52 -35.54 -14.35
N ILE A 271 -22.73 -34.30 -13.90
CA ILE A 271 -23.67 -33.35 -14.49
C ILE A 271 -22.96 -32.07 -14.90
N ALA A 272 -23.50 -31.36 -15.88
CA ALA A 272 -22.96 -30.07 -16.31
C ALA A 272 -22.88 -29.08 -15.13
N PRO A 273 -21.82 -28.26 -15.03
CA PRO A 273 -20.70 -28.08 -15.96
C PRO A 273 -19.56 -29.12 -15.88
N GLY A 274 -19.67 -30.14 -15.03
CA GLY A 274 -18.62 -31.15 -14.83
C GLY A 274 -17.62 -30.74 -13.75
N ILE A 275 -16.35 -30.51 -14.13
CA ILE A 275 -15.25 -30.19 -13.20
C ILE A 275 -15.15 -28.67 -12.97
N ILE A 276 -15.00 -28.27 -11.70
CA ILE A 276 -14.75 -26.90 -11.28
C ILE A 276 -13.39 -26.81 -10.58
N ASP A 277 -12.41 -26.22 -11.27
CA ASP A 277 -10.99 -26.24 -10.89
C ASP A 277 -10.37 -24.88 -10.54
N HIS A 278 -11.17 -23.81 -10.54
CA HIS A 278 -10.80 -22.43 -10.20
C HIS A 278 -9.36 -22.04 -10.61
N LYS A 279 -9.00 -22.30 -11.88
CA LYS A 279 -7.67 -21.97 -12.44
C LYS A 279 -7.33 -20.48 -12.38
N GLU A 280 -8.32 -19.63 -12.20
CA GLU A 280 -8.18 -18.20 -11.97
C GLU A 280 -7.57 -17.84 -10.61
N TRP A 281 -7.36 -18.83 -9.73
CA TRP A 281 -6.66 -18.65 -8.46
C TRP A 281 -5.17 -18.95 -8.58
N THR A 282 -4.36 -17.90 -8.72
CA THR A 282 -2.89 -18.00 -8.82
C THR A 282 -2.20 -17.38 -7.60
N PRO A 283 -0.96 -17.77 -7.26
CA PRO A 283 -0.18 -17.08 -6.22
C PRO A 283 0.05 -15.59 -6.50
N ASP A 284 0.11 -15.21 -7.78
CA ASP A 284 0.40 -13.84 -8.19
C ASP A 284 -0.76 -12.88 -7.94
N ASP A 285 -1.99 -13.27 -8.33
CA ASP A 285 -3.14 -12.34 -8.31
C ASP A 285 -4.44 -12.93 -7.75
N GLY A 286 -4.45 -14.19 -7.30
CA GLY A 286 -5.64 -14.87 -6.76
C GLY A 286 -6.39 -14.04 -5.71
N ARG A 287 -5.69 -13.43 -4.75
CA ARG A 287 -6.31 -12.58 -3.70
C ARG A 287 -6.87 -11.25 -4.18
N ASN A 288 -6.43 -10.76 -5.34
CA ASN A 288 -7.01 -9.57 -5.98
C ASN A 288 -8.25 -10.01 -6.78
N ASN A 289 -8.13 -11.10 -7.54
CA ASN A 289 -9.24 -11.70 -8.29
C ASN A 289 -10.37 -12.21 -7.36
N ALA A 290 -10.05 -12.57 -6.11
CA ALA A 290 -11.01 -12.91 -5.06
C ALA A 290 -12.12 -11.88 -4.90
N LEU A 291 -11.80 -10.58 -5.01
CA LEU A 291 -12.76 -9.48 -4.88
C LEU A 291 -13.72 -9.38 -6.08
N ARG A 292 -13.38 -9.99 -7.21
CA ARG A 292 -14.22 -10.02 -8.42
C ARG A 292 -15.15 -11.23 -8.43
N ILE A 293 -14.66 -12.42 -8.09
CA ILE A 293 -15.44 -13.66 -8.22
C ILE A 293 -16.40 -13.90 -7.04
N ASN A 294 -17.44 -14.72 -7.24
CA ASN A 294 -18.50 -14.99 -6.27
C ASN A 294 -18.28 -16.24 -5.38
N GLY A 295 -17.22 -17.00 -5.61
CA GLY A 295 -16.85 -18.16 -4.81
C GLY A 295 -15.41 -18.54 -5.06
N LEU A 296 -14.80 -19.23 -4.08
CA LEU A 296 -13.39 -19.60 -4.14
C LEU A 296 -13.16 -21.08 -4.49
N GLY A 297 -14.21 -21.91 -4.43
CA GLY A 297 -14.19 -23.34 -4.75
C GLY A 297 -14.17 -24.27 -3.55
N ALA A 298 -14.48 -25.55 -3.76
CA ALA A 298 -14.56 -26.62 -2.75
C ALA A 298 -13.62 -27.80 -3.06
N PRO A 299 -13.28 -28.65 -2.08
CA PRO A 299 -13.48 -28.44 -0.64
C PRO A 299 -12.46 -27.42 -0.13
N ARG A 300 -12.76 -26.79 1.01
CA ARG A 300 -11.84 -25.87 1.66
C ARG A 300 -11.21 -26.54 2.87
N ALA A 301 -9.93 -26.32 3.08
CA ALA A 301 -9.22 -26.74 4.26
C ALA A 301 -8.47 -25.56 4.86
N PHE A 302 -8.29 -25.58 6.17
CA PHE A 302 -7.70 -24.46 6.92
C PHE A 302 -6.66 -24.95 7.91
N TYR A 303 -5.61 -24.16 8.10
CA TYR A 303 -4.72 -24.31 9.24
C TYR A 303 -5.44 -23.83 10.51
N THR A 304 -5.70 -24.76 11.44
CA THR A 304 -6.61 -24.56 12.57
C THR A 304 -6.23 -23.36 13.46
N PRO A 305 -4.94 -23.11 13.81
CA PRO A 305 -4.55 -21.91 14.57
C PRO A 305 -4.96 -20.59 13.92
N VAL A 306 -4.74 -20.45 12.60
CA VAL A 306 -5.15 -19.24 11.86
C VAL A 306 -6.68 -19.13 11.85
N LEU A 307 -7.39 -20.24 11.65
CA LEU A 307 -8.85 -20.23 11.64
C LEU A 307 -9.44 -19.90 13.02
N ARG A 308 -8.83 -20.35 14.13
CA ARG A 308 -9.22 -20.01 15.51
C ARG A 308 -9.01 -18.53 15.84
N GLU A 309 -7.95 -17.92 15.30
CA GLU A 309 -7.69 -16.49 15.45
C GLU A 309 -8.77 -15.66 14.72
N ILE A 310 -9.10 -16.05 13.49
CA ILE A 310 -10.05 -15.31 12.65
C ILE A 310 -11.51 -15.54 13.07
N ASN A 311 -11.86 -16.79 13.41
CA ASN A 311 -13.23 -17.31 13.57
C ASN A 311 -14.09 -17.22 12.30
N VAL A 312 -15.10 -18.08 12.23
CA VAL A 312 -16.03 -18.15 11.10
C VAL A 312 -17.26 -17.30 11.39
N PRO A 313 -17.70 -16.40 10.49
CA PRO A 313 -18.93 -15.63 10.71
C PRO A 313 -20.14 -16.54 10.91
N ASN A 314 -20.96 -16.31 11.94
CA ASN A 314 -22.16 -17.12 12.20
C ASN A 314 -23.29 -16.80 11.21
N THR A 315 -23.12 -17.23 9.96
CA THR A 315 -24.07 -17.19 8.85
C THR A 315 -24.13 -18.56 8.18
N SER A 316 -25.13 -18.76 7.33
CA SER A 316 -25.27 -19.97 6.49
C SER A 316 -25.07 -19.66 5.00
N TYR A 317 -24.54 -18.47 4.69
CA TYR A 317 -24.15 -18.10 3.35
C TYR A 317 -23.00 -17.07 3.39
N GLY A 318 -21.95 -17.33 2.63
CA GLY A 318 -20.81 -16.43 2.43
C GLY A 318 -19.76 -16.44 3.54
N GLU A 319 -19.91 -17.31 4.55
CA GLU A 319 -18.91 -17.53 5.60
C GLU A 319 -17.58 -18.01 5.03
N ASP A 320 -17.61 -18.92 4.06
CA ASP A 320 -16.45 -19.43 3.33
C ASP A 320 -15.71 -18.33 2.57
N TYR A 321 -16.48 -17.46 1.92
CA TYR A 321 -15.99 -16.34 1.15
C TYR A 321 -15.37 -15.27 2.06
N ALA A 322 -15.98 -15.00 3.22
CA ALA A 322 -15.42 -14.11 4.24
C ALA A 322 -14.05 -14.62 4.73
N LEU A 323 -13.94 -15.92 5.03
CA LEU A 323 -12.69 -16.54 5.45
C LEU A 323 -11.62 -16.43 4.37
N GLY A 324 -11.97 -16.73 3.11
CA GLY A 324 -11.00 -16.65 2.04
C GLY A 324 -10.52 -15.22 1.76
N LEU A 325 -11.39 -14.20 1.85
CA LEU A 325 -10.94 -12.80 1.78
C LEU A 325 -9.99 -12.46 2.93
N ARG A 326 -10.36 -12.80 4.18
CA ARG A 326 -9.54 -12.48 5.36
C ARG A 326 -8.20 -13.21 5.37
N ILE A 327 -8.18 -14.49 5.01
CA ILE A 327 -6.95 -15.29 4.95
C ILE A 327 -6.08 -14.82 3.79
N SER A 328 -6.64 -14.62 2.60
CA SER A 328 -5.87 -14.19 1.42
C SER A 328 -5.29 -12.78 1.53
N HIS A 329 -5.79 -11.97 2.47
CA HIS A 329 -5.19 -10.69 2.82
C HIS A 329 -3.73 -10.86 3.30
N ASP A 330 -3.52 -11.80 4.22
CA ASP A 330 -2.24 -11.98 4.93
C ASP A 330 -1.45 -13.21 4.46
N TYR A 331 -2.12 -14.29 4.09
CA TYR A 331 -1.53 -15.61 3.85
C TYR A 331 -1.81 -16.11 2.43
N GLN A 332 -0.92 -16.98 1.95
CA GLN A 332 -1.17 -17.69 0.71
C GLN A 332 -2.34 -18.67 0.87
N ILE A 333 -3.16 -18.77 -0.17
CA ILE A 333 -4.15 -19.84 -0.34
C ILE A 333 -3.62 -20.81 -1.38
N GLY A 334 -3.41 -22.07 -0.99
CA GLY A 334 -2.95 -23.15 -1.85
C GLY A 334 -4.07 -23.78 -2.69
N ARG A 335 -3.69 -24.50 -3.74
CA ARG A 335 -4.61 -25.14 -4.68
C ARG A 335 -4.29 -26.61 -4.91
N VAL A 336 -5.34 -27.42 -5.00
CA VAL A 336 -5.31 -28.80 -5.52
C VAL A 336 -6.15 -28.83 -6.80
N TYR A 337 -5.53 -29.17 -7.93
CA TYR A 337 -6.17 -29.21 -9.25
C TYR A 337 -6.76 -30.58 -9.60
N ASP A 338 -6.37 -31.63 -8.87
CA ASP A 338 -7.02 -32.93 -8.97
C ASP A 338 -8.40 -32.88 -8.32
N VAL A 339 -9.39 -33.53 -8.95
CA VAL A 339 -10.71 -33.69 -8.33
C VAL A 339 -10.51 -34.50 -7.05
N VAL A 340 -10.95 -33.93 -5.92
CA VAL A 340 -10.91 -34.56 -4.58
C VAL A 340 -12.29 -34.61 -3.92
N TYR A 341 -13.32 -34.10 -4.59
CA TYR A 341 -14.63 -33.87 -3.99
C TYR A 341 -15.75 -33.98 -5.03
N LEU A 342 -16.86 -34.59 -4.65
CA LEU A 342 -18.06 -34.73 -5.48
C LEU A 342 -19.18 -33.89 -4.87
N CYS A 343 -19.56 -32.82 -5.57
CA CYS A 343 -20.65 -31.93 -5.17
C CYS A 343 -21.97 -32.46 -5.72
N ARG A 344 -22.82 -33.00 -4.84
CA ARG A 344 -24.06 -33.71 -5.17
C ARG A 344 -25.21 -32.73 -5.33
N ARG A 345 -25.96 -32.84 -6.44
CA ARG A 345 -27.21 -32.08 -6.67
C ARG A 345 -28.43 -33.00 -6.65
N TRP A 346 -29.48 -32.57 -5.93
CA TRP A 346 -30.77 -33.26 -5.82
C TRP A 346 -31.91 -32.26 -5.56
N GLU A 347 -33.17 -32.70 -5.68
CA GLU A 347 -34.37 -31.83 -5.63
C GLU A 347 -34.53 -31.02 -4.32
N GLY A 348 -33.86 -31.43 -3.23
CA GLY A 348 -33.83 -30.71 -1.96
C GLY A 348 -32.63 -29.79 -1.74
N ASN A 349 -31.74 -29.62 -2.72
CA ASN A 349 -30.68 -28.62 -2.63
C ASN A 349 -31.28 -27.21 -2.70
N SER A 350 -31.07 -26.44 -1.64
CA SER A 350 -31.66 -25.12 -1.40
C SER A 350 -31.28 -24.03 -2.42
N ASP A 351 -30.31 -24.27 -3.31
CA ASP A 351 -29.70 -23.22 -4.13
C ASP A 351 -30.15 -23.18 -5.60
N ALA A 352 -30.86 -24.20 -6.11
CA ALA A 352 -31.11 -24.33 -7.54
C ALA A 352 -32.24 -23.43 -8.11
N ALA A 353 -33.05 -22.80 -7.24
CA ALA A 353 -34.18 -21.95 -7.64
C ALA A 353 -34.52 -20.88 -6.59
N LEU A 354 -33.52 -20.14 -6.11
CA LEU A 354 -33.75 -19.06 -5.14
C LEU A 354 -34.55 -17.90 -5.76
N PRO A 355 -35.54 -17.33 -5.04
CA PRO A 355 -36.16 -16.07 -5.42
C PRO A 355 -35.11 -14.96 -5.58
N ILE A 356 -35.36 -14.01 -6.48
CA ILE A 356 -34.41 -12.93 -6.78
C ILE A 356 -34.05 -12.11 -5.53
N GLU A 357 -34.98 -11.94 -4.60
CA GLU A 357 -34.76 -11.26 -3.33
C GLU A 357 -33.71 -11.99 -2.49
N LYS A 358 -33.70 -13.32 -2.50
CA LYS A 358 -32.72 -14.11 -1.75
C LYS A 358 -31.35 -14.06 -2.42
N ILE A 359 -31.30 -14.11 -3.75
CA ILE A 359 -30.06 -13.89 -4.54
C ILE A 359 -29.48 -12.51 -4.23
N ASN A 360 -30.32 -11.48 -4.22
CA ASN A 360 -29.95 -10.11 -3.92
C ASN A 360 -29.43 -9.95 -2.48
N GLN A 361 -30.09 -10.56 -1.49
CA GLN A 361 -29.60 -10.57 -0.11
C GLN A 361 -28.21 -11.21 0.01
N ASN A 362 -28.01 -12.35 -0.67
CA ASN A 362 -26.75 -13.08 -0.69
C ASN A 362 -25.63 -12.26 -1.35
N ASN A 363 -25.91 -11.66 -2.51
CA ASN A 363 -24.97 -10.79 -3.24
C ASN A 363 -24.63 -9.53 -2.45
N LEU A 364 -25.63 -8.88 -1.83
CA LEU A 364 -25.42 -7.71 -0.98
C LEU A 364 -24.52 -8.04 0.21
N TYR A 365 -24.71 -9.20 0.84
CA TYR A 365 -23.85 -9.64 1.93
C TYR A 365 -22.40 -9.84 1.48
N LYS A 366 -22.16 -10.59 0.38
CA LYS A 366 -20.81 -10.79 -0.17
C LYS A 366 -20.15 -9.49 -0.61
N ASP A 367 -20.91 -8.57 -1.19
CA ASP A 367 -20.40 -7.25 -1.50
C ASP A 367 -19.95 -6.50 -0.25
N ARG A 368 -20.65 -6.63 0.89
CA ARG A 368 -20.27 -5.95 2.15
C ARG A 368 -18.93 -6.48 2.64
N LEU A 369 -18.73 -7.80 2.58
CA LEU A 369 -17.45 -8.43 2.87
C LEU A 369 -16.33 -7.85 1.98
N ARG A 370 -16.55 -7.76 0.66
CA ARG A 370 -15.61 -7.12 -0.27
C ARG A 370 -15.36 -5.65 0.05
N THR A 371 -16.40 -4.91 0.43
CA THR A 371 -16.28 -3.48 0.77
C THR A 371 -15.36 -3.30 1.97
N TRP A 372 -15.55 -4.10 3.03
CA TRP A 372 -14.72 -4.02 4.24
C TRP A 372 -13.27 -4.41 3.95
N GLU A 373 -13.06 -5.51 3.24
CA GLU A 373 -11.73 -5.94 2.81
C GLU A 373 -11.03 -4.87 1.95
N LEU A 374 -11.73 -4.31 0.97
CA LEU A 374 -11.20 -3.26 0.11
C LEU A 374 -10.87 -1.99 0.89
N GLN A 375 -11.73 -1.58 1.82
CA GLN A 375 -11.48 -0.41 2.68
C GLN A 375 -10.24 -0.61 3.54
N GLN A 376 -10.04 -1.79 4.11
CA GLN A 376 -8.84 -2.12 4.88
C GLN A 376 -7.58 -2.02 4.02
N ARG A 377 -7.57 -2.65 2.82
CA ARG A 377 -6.44 -2.55 1.87
C ARG A 377 -6.11 -1.10 1.55
N ILE A 378 -7.12 -0.30 1.21
CA ILE A 378 -6.95 1.12 0.88
C ILE A 378 -6.36 1.90 2.05
N GLN A 379 -6.83 1.64 3.27
CA GLN A 379 -6.31 2.29 4.47
C GLN A 379 -4.84 1.97 4.70
N GLU A 380 -4.46 0.69 4.60
CA GLU A 380 -3.07 0.24 4.77
C GLU A 380 -2.14 0.78 3.69
N GLN A 381 -2.55 0.68 2.42
CA GLN A 381 -1.78 1.22 1.29
C GLN A 381 -1.63 2.74 1.38
N ASN A 382 -2.68 3.46 1.80
CA ASN A 382 -2.59 4.90 2.03
C ASN A 382 -1.71 5.25 3.23
N ALA A 383 -1.65 4.41 4.27
CA ALA A 383 -0.74 4.59 5.39
C ALA A 383 0.72 4.43 4.93
N LEU A 384 1.02 3.49 4.03
CA LEU A 384 2.34 3.35 3.40
C LEU A 384 2.74 4.59 2.58
N LEU A 385 1.77 5.27 1.96
CA LEU A 385 2.00 6.51 1.20
C LEU A 385 2.22 7.76 2.08
N LYS A 386 1.91 7.70 3.37
CA LYS A 386 2.13 8.77 4.35
C LYS A 386 2.99 8.27 5.52
N PRO A 387 4.28 8.00 5.27
CA PRO A 387 5.14 7.27 6.18
C PRO A 387 5.53 8.05 7.44
N GLN A 388 5.16 9.33 7.56
CA GLN A 388 5.58 10.22 8.65
C GLN A 388 5.46 9.60 10.04
N LYS A 389 4.30 9.04 10.41
CA LYS A 389 4.13 8.41 11.74
C LYS A 389 5.08 7.22 11.95
N SER A 390 5.25 6.38 10.94
CA SER A 390 6.16 5.23 10.99
C SER A 390 7.62 5.68 11.07
N ILE A 391 7.96 6.80 10.43
CA ILE A 391 9.30 7.38 10.46
C ILE A 391 9.61 7.99 11.83
N GLU A 392 8.68 8.73 12.44
CA GLU A 392 8.86 9.21 13.83
C GLU A 392 9.06 8.04 14.80
N LYS A 393 8.24 6.99 14.68
CA LYS A 393 8.40 5.78 15.48
C LYS A 393 9.77 5.11 15.27
N MET A 394 10.20 4.96 14.01
CA MET A 394 11.52 4.41 13.69
C MET A 394 12.65 5.27 14.26
N LEU A 395 12.54 6.60 14.17
CA LEU A 395 13.52 7.52 14.76
C LEU A 395 13.63 7.33 16.28
N ASP A 396 12.50 7.32 16.98
CA ASP A 396 12.44 7.12 18.43
C ASP A 396 13.05 5.77 18.83
N GLU A 397 12.69 4.70 18.13
CA GLU A 397 13.20 3.35 18.38
C GLU A 397 14.71 3.26 18.13
N GLN A 398 15.22 3.85 17.05
CA GLN A 398 16.65 3.87 16.73
C GLN A 398 17.45 4.73 17.72
N MET A 399 16.90 5.84 18.20
CA MET A 399 17.52 6.66 19.24
C MET A 399 17.61 5.95 20.60
N GLN A 400 16.76 4.94 20.83
CA GLN A 400 16.77 4.13 22.05
C GLN A 400 17.62 2.86 21.93
N SER A 401 17.57 2.19 20.79
CA SER A 401 18.12 0.84 20.60
C SER A 401 19.47 0.80 19.90
N TRP A 402 19.81 1.79 19.06
CA TRP A 402 21.07 1.81 18.31
C TRP A 402 22.10 2.73 18.98
N GLN A 403 23.12 2.14 19.61
CA GLN A 403 24.11 2.84 20.44
C GLN A 403 24.79 4.02 19.72
N LEU A 404 25.21 3.84 18.47
CA LEU A 404 25.86 4.91 17.69
C LEU A 404 24.96 6.15 17.55
N VAL A 405 23.69 5.94 17.19
CA VAL A 405 22.69 7.02 17.06
C VAL A 405 22.45 7.66 18.41
N GLN A 406 22.21 6.87 19.46
CA GLN A 406 21.99 7.39 20.81
C GLN A 406 23.11 8.32 21.27
N GLU A 407 24.37 7.88 21.13
CA GLU A 407 25.54 8.68 21.51
C GLU A 407 25.71 9.91 20.62
N SER A 408 25.42 9.82 19.34
CA SER A 408 25.54 10.92 18.39
C SER A 408 24.49 12.02 18.63
N TYR A 409 23.23 11.66 18.89
CA TYR A 409 22.19 12.63 19.23
C TYR A 409 22.39 13.25 20.61
N LYS A 410 22.85 12.47 21.60
CA LYS A 410 23.23 13.00 22.92
C LYS A 410 24.40 14.00 22.82
N ALA A 411 25.42 13.68 22.01
CA ALA A 411 26.53 14.57 21.75
C ALA A 411 26.06 15.86 21.03
N LEU A 412 25.21 15.75 20.01
CA LEU A 412 24.62 16.91 19.32
C LEU A 412 23.89 17.85 20.30
N ALA A 413 23.10 17.29 21.23
CA ALA A 413 22.41 18.08 22.24
C ALA A 413 23.39 18.81 23.18
N GLN A 414 24.55 18.22 23.49
CA GLN A 414 25.60 18.89 24.27
C GLN A 414 26.30 19.97 23.46
N TYR A 415 26.65 19.69 22.21
CA TYR A 415 27.28 20.61 21.28
C TYR A 415 26.45 21.87 21.03
N ARG A 416 25.14 21.72 20.83
CA ARG A 416 24.23 22.85 20.64
C ARG A 416 24.12 23.77 21.87
N LYS A 417 24.56 23.35 23.07
CA LYS A 417 24.67 24.26 24.24
C LYS A 417 25.79 25.28 24.11
N GLN A 418 26.76 25.03 23.23
CA GLN A 418 27.87 25.94 22.93
C GLN A 418 27.58 26.78 21.67
N MET A 419 26.31 26.87 21.27
CA MET A 419 25.90 27.62 20.10
C MET A 419 26.21 29.11 20.24
N LYS A 420 26.82 29.67 19.20
CA LYS A 420 27.06 31.09 19.00
C LYS A 420 26.10 31.59 17.92
N GLU A 421 25.35 32.63 18.25
CA GLU A 421 24.55 33.36 17.26
C GLU A 421 25.41 34.48 16.65
N ILE A 422 25.43 34.54 15.33
CA ILE A 422 26.17 35.52 14.54
C ILE A 422 25.16 36.18 13.61
N GLU A 423 24.93 37.47 13.80
CA GLU A 423 24.03 38.22 12.94
C GLU A 423 24.79 38.78 11.75
N LEU A 424 24.32 38.46 10.55
CA LEU A 424 24.82 39.06 9.32
C LEU A 424 23.86 40.17 8.91
N HIS A 425 24.41 41.36 8.75
CA HIS A 425 23.70 42.55 8.32
C HIS A 425 24.40 43.12 7.08
N GLY A 426 23.62 43.48 6.08
CA GLY A 426 24.11 44.26 4.95
C GLY A 426 22.97 44.99 4.26
N GLU A 427 23.28 45.66 3.15
CA GLU A 427 22.28 46.36 2.37
C GLU A 427 21.27 45.33 1.82
N GLY A 428 20.03 45.39 2.30
CA GLY A 428 18.96 44.53 1.82
C GLY A 428 18.98 43.09 2.35
N PHE A 429 19.70 42.76 3.43
CA PHE A 429 19.54 41.42 4.01
C PHE A 429 19.81 41.37 5.52
N TYR A 430 19.12 40.43 6.17
CA TYR A 430 19.44 39.93 7.50
C TYR A 430 19.54 38.40 7.45
N MET A 431 20.54 37.84 8.11
CA MET A 431 20.63 36.39 8.33
C MET A 431 21.21 36.09 9.71
N LEU A 432 20.45 35.34 10.51
CA LEU A 432 20.92 34.80 11.78
C LEU A 432 21.62 33.46 11.56
N VAL A 433 22.93 33.44 11.80
CA VAL A 433 23.75 32.23 11.74
C VAL A 433 23.90 31.62 13.13
N ARG A 434 23.58 30.34 13.26
CA ARG A 434 23.74 29.53 14.47
C ARG A 434 24.90 28.57 14.30
N ALA A 435 26.06 28.95 14.83
CA ALA A 435 27.28 28.17 14.75
C ALA A 435 27.52 27.36 16.03
N PHE A 436 27.87 26.09 15.93
CA PHE A 436 28.15 25.23 17.09
C PHE A 436 29.19 24.15 16.73
N PRO A 437 30.00 23.66 17.69
CA PRO A 437 30.99 22.65 17.39
C PRO A 437 30.32 21.29 17.11
N ASN A 438 30.77 20.51 16.14
CA ASN A 438 30.30 19.15 15.90
C ASN A 438 31.45 18.29 15.34
N PRO A 439 32.39 17.84 16.18
CA PRO A 439 33.57 17.08 15.73
C PRO A 439 33.23 15.74 15.09
N LYS A 440 32.06 15.16 15.38
CA LYS A 440 31.58 13.94 14.71
C LYS A 440 31.36 14.12 13.20
N ARG A 441 31.34 15.36 12.70
CA ARG A 441 31.22 15.69 11.27
C ARG A 441 32.56 15.68 10.52
N ILE A 442 33.69 15.43 11.18
CA ILE A 442 35.02 15.49 10.55
C ILE A 442 35.10 14.65 9.27
N LEU A 443 34.63 13.40 9.30
CA LEU A 443 34.65 12.51 8.14
C LEU A 443 33.85 13.06 6.96
N SER A 444 32.75 13.76 7.21
CA SER A 444 31.95 14.37 6.15
C SER A 444 32.56 15.67 5.63
N ALA A 445 33.15 16.49 6.50
CA ALA A 445 33.73 17.77 6.13
C ALA A 445 35.09 17.62 5.43
N THR A 446 35.84 16.55 5.75
CA THR A 446 37.13 16.24 5.15
C THR A 446 37.06 15.14 4.09
N ALA A 447 35.85 14.68 3.74
CA ALA A 447 35.66 13.66 2.70
C ALA A 447 36.32 14.12 1.40
N GLN A 448 37.18 13.27 0.85
CA GLN A 448 37.67 13.43 -0.52
C GLN A 448 36.57 12.94 -1.48
N THR A 449 36.20 13.81 -2.40
CA THR A 449 35.08 13.61 -3.34
C THR A 449 35.57 13.41 -4.77
N ASP A 450 36.88 13.33 -4.99
CA ASP A 450 37.44 12.97 -6.30
C ASP A 450 37.12 11.50 -6.65
N ALA A 451 37.05 11.22 -7.95
CA ALA A 451 36.63 9.91 -8.44
C ALA A 451 37.50 8.75 -7.93
N SER A 452 38.80 8.98 -7.68
CA SER A 452 39.70 7.95 -7.17
C SER A 452 39.39 7.60 -5.72
N ALA A 453 39.20 8.61 -4.86
CA ALA A 453 38.86 8.41 -3.46
C ALA A 453 37.46 7.78 -3.28
N VAL A 454 36.49 8.19 -4.11
CA VAL A 454 35.12 7.66 -4.07
C VAL A 454 35.08 6.18 -4.49
N ASN A 455 35.77 5.81 -5.58
CA ASN A 455 35.85 4.42 -6.04
C ASN A 455 36.61 3.49 -5.07
N ALA A 456 37.46 4.04 -4.20
CA ALA A 456 38.27 3.27 -3.26
C ALA A 456 37.53 2.87 -1.96
N ARG A 457 36.34 3.43 -1.71
CA ARG A 457 35.56 3.13 -0.49
C ARG A 457 34.24 2.41 -0.80
N PRO A 458 33.78 1.47 0.04
CA PRO A 458 32.42 0.98 -0.03
C PRO A 458 31.42 2.12 0.19
N CYS A 459 30.42 2.25 -0.68
CA CYS A 459 29.40 3.28 -0.53
C CYS A 459 28.52 3.00 0.69
N PHE A 460 28.55 3.91 1.67
CA PHE A 460 27.86 3.76 2.97
C PHE A 460 26.34 3.92 2.89
N LEU A 461 25.78 4.27 1.73
CA LEU A 461 24.34 4.34 1.50
C LEU A 461 23.77 3.03 0.92
N CYS A 462 24.62 2.18 0.33
CA CYS A 462 24.22 0.87 -0.19
C CYS A 462 23.83 -0.08 0.94
N ALA A 463 22.69 -0.77 0.79
CA ALA A 463 22.13 -1.64 1.81
C ALA A 463 23.13 -2.66 2.38
N GLY A 464 23.98 -3.27 1.55
CA GLY A 464 24.98 -4.25 1.98
C GLY A 464 26.17 -3.67 2.77
N ASN A 465 26.37 -2.35 2.75
CA ASN A 465 27.48 -1.67 3.45
C ASN A 465 27.00 -0.88 4.67
N ARG A 466 25.69 -0.81 4.92
CA ARG A 466 25.14 -0.11 6.09
C ARG A 466 25.26 -0.96 7.35
N PRO A 467 25.30 -0.34 8.53
CA PRO A 467 25.14 -1.05 9.80
C PRO A 467 23.85 -1.87 9.81
N GLN A 468 23.90 -3.10 10.33
CA GLN A 468 22.75 -4.01 10.34
C GLN A 468 21.61 -3.48 11.23
N GLU A 469 21.96 -2.70 12.25
CA GLU A 469 21.04 -2.08 13.18
C GLU A 469 20.27 -0.89 12.58
N GLN A 470 20.74 -0.34 11.45
CA GLN A 470 20.13 0.83 10.83
C GLN A 470 18.80 0.43 10.16
N ALA A 471 17.71 0.70 10.88
CA ALA A 471 16.36 0.49 10.38
C ALA A 471 16.03 1.48 9.24
N PHE A 472 15.09 1.07 8.38
CA PHE A 472 14.60 1.91 7.29
C PHE A 472 13.11 1.70 7.02
N ILE A 473 12.48 2.75 6.50
CA ILE A 473 11.15 2.67 5.89
C ILE A 473 11.31 2.75 4.36
N ASN A 474 10.77 1.76 3.66
CA ASN A 474 10.72 1.81 2.19
C ASN A 474 9.69 2.85 1.75
N TYR A 475 10.08 3.72 0.82
CA TYR A 475 9.18 4.68 0.19
C TYR A 475 9.50 4.75 -1.30
N LYS A 476 8.61 4.19 -2.14
CA LYS A 476 8.87 3.95 -3.57
C LYS A 476 10.22 3.24 -3.77
N HIS A 477 11.13 3.85 -4.51
CA HIS A 477 12.49 3.36 -4.79
C HIS A 477 13.54 3.97 -3.84
N TYR A 478 13.12 4.58 -2.73
CA TYR A 478 13.99 5.11 -1.68
C TYR A 478 13.86 4.28 -0.39
N GLN A 479 14.85 4.44 0.47
CA GLN A 479 14.86 4.01 1.87
C GLN A 479 15.09 5.23 2.76
N ILE A 480 14.14 5.49 3.65
CA ILE A 480 14.21 6.59 4.61
C ILE A 480 14.84 6.04 5.89
N LEU A 481 15.96 6.65 6.30
CA LEU A 481 16.87 6.19 7.35
C LEU A 481 17.09 7.31 8.36
N VAL A 482 17.36 6.96 9.63
CA VAL A 482 17.96 7.91 10.58
C VAL A 482 19.39 8.24 10.15
N ASN A 483 19.79 9.51 10.26
CA ASN A 483 21.18 9.90 10.03
C ASN A 483 22.05 9.63 11.29
N PRO A 484 23.05 8.74 11.24
CA PRO A 484 23.87 8.39 12.42
C PRO A 484 24.82 9.51 12.88
N TYR A 485 25.03 10.53 12.05
CA TYR A 485 25.87 11.70 12.34
C TYR A 485 25.05 12.99 12.20
N PRO A 486 24.11 13.23 13.13
CA PRO A 486 23.10 14.26 13.00
C PRO A 486 23.69 15.67 13.14
N ILE A 487 23.07 16.61 12.43
CA ILE A 487 23.24 18.05 12.65
C ILE A 487 21.93 18.70 13.12
N PHE A 488 20.79 18.02 12.96
CA PHE A 488 19.43 18.45 13.31
C PHE A 488 18.83 17.55 14.40
N GLN A 489 17.84 18.07 15.12
CA GLN A 489 17.11 17.33 16.17
C GLN A 489 16.37 16.11 15.61
N ARG A 490 15.81 16.24 14.40
CA ARG A 490 15.34 15.12 13.58
C ARG A 490 16.04 15.21 12.24
N HIS A 491 16.89 14.22 11.94
CA HIS A 491 17.73 14.20 10.75
C HIS A 491 17.59 12.86 10.03
N LEU A 492 17.06 12.90 8.82
CA LEU A 492 16.88 11.74 7.96
C LEU A 492 17.86 11.75 6.80
N THR A 493 18.25 10.55 6.38
CA THR A 493 18.89 10.29 5.09
C THR A 493 17.90 9.49 4.24
N ILE A 494 17.60 9.97 3.03
CA ILE A 494 16.66 9.33 2.11
C ILE A 494 17.47 8.84 0.92
N ALA A 495 17.90 7.58 0.95
CA ALA A 495 18.81 7.03 -0.05
C ALA A 495 18.04 6.26 -1.13
N GLU A 496 18.44 6.40 -2.39
CA GLU A 496 17.91 5.57 -3.46
C GLU A 496 18.31 4.10 -3.24
N GLN A 497 17.42 3.15 -3.49
CA GLN A 497 17.72 1.72 -3.28
C GLN A 497 18.79 1.21 -4.23
N LYS A 498 18.83 1.75 -5.46
CA LYS A 498 19.86 1.46 -6.45
C LYS A 498 21.02 2.42 -6.25
N HIS A 499 22.24 1.90 -6.44
CA HIS A 499 23.44 2.73 -6.49
C HIS A 499 23.47 3.47 -7.83
N THR A 500 23.08 4.74 -7.81
CA THR A 500 23.08 5.63 -8.99
C THR A 500 23.70 6.97 -8.61
N PRO A 501 24.42 7.67 -9.50
CA PRO A 501 25.07 8.94 -9.20
C PRO A 501 24.13 9.97 -8.56
N GLN A 502 24.68 10.79 -7.64
CA GLN A 502 23.95 11.90 -7.03
C GLN A 502 23.54 12.88 -8.13
N SER A 503 22.24 12.93 -8.44
CA SER A 503 21.70 13.91 -9.37
C SER A 503 20.24 14.24 -9.14
N ILE A 504 19.89 15.54 -9.23
CA ILE A 504 18.51 15.98 -9.13
C ILE A 504 17.72 15.78 -10.43
N ALA A 505 18.42 15.66 -11.57
CA ALA A 505 17.79 15.41 -12.85
C ALA A 505 16.96 14.12 -12.78
N GLY A 506 15.66 14.22 -13.10
CA GLY A 506 14.72 13.10 -13.00
C GLY A 506 14.22 12.77 -11.59
N ARG A 507 14.72 13.44 -10.53
CA ARG A 507 14.35 13.17 -9.13
C ARG A 507 13.66 14.34 -8.42
N PHE A 508 13.58 15.52 -9.04
CA PHE A 508 12.91 16.66 -8.42
C PHE A 508 11.43 16.41 -8.11
N GLU A 509 10.70 15.70 -8.98
CA GLU A 509 9.30 15.35 -8.72
C GLU A 509 9.15 14.46 -7.48
N ASP A 510 10.08 13.52 -7.26
CA ASP A 510 10.11 12.70 -6.05
C ASP A 510 10.41 13.54 -4.81
N MET A 511 11.35 14.50 -4.90
CA MET A 511 11.66 15.42 -3.79
C MET A 511 10.41 16.20 -3.35
N ILE A 512 9.65 16.74 -4.31
CA ILE A 512 8.41 17.48 -4.00
C ILE A 512 7.30 16.55 -3.51
N GLU A 513 7.17 15.34 -4.03
CA GLU A 513 6.23 14.36 -3.48
C GLU A 513 6.58 13.96 -2.05
N LEU A 514 7.87 13.83 -1.72
CA LEU A 514 8.33 13.58 -0.35
C LEU A 514 7.91 14.70 0.61
N THR A 515 7.81 15.95 0.16
CA THR A 515 7.27 17.04 1.00
C THR A 515 5.79 16.86 1.37
N ASP A 516 5.02 16.14 0.56
CA ASP A 516 3.63 15.78 0.89
C ASP A 516 3.59 14.66 1.95
N ALA A 517 4.55 13.74 1.85
CA ALA A 517 4.70 12.56 2.69
C ALA A 517 5.33 12.86 4.06
N LEU A 518 6.16 13.92 4.14
CA LEU A 518 6.94 14.34 5.31
C LEU A 518 6.64 15.81 5.65
N LYS A 519 5.40 16.11 6.05
CA LYS A 519 4.93 17.49 6.27
C LYS A 519 5.64 18.23 7.39
N ASP A 520 6.22 17.48 8.34
CA ASP A 520 6.96 18.01 9.48
C ASP A 520 8.44 18.24 9.18
N TYR A 521 8.87 18.03 7.93
CA TYR A 521 10.27 18.15 7.52
C TYR A 521 10.46 19.17 6.41
N TYR A 522 11.66 19.75 6.40
CA TYR A 522 12.29 20.31 5.22
C TYR A 522 13.09 19.22 4.50
N LEU A 523 12.97 19.16 3.17
CA LEU A 523 13.74 18.27 2.31
C LEU A 523 14.93 19.04 1.75
N MET A 524 16.10 18.41 1.77
CA MET A 524 17.35 19.01 1.34
C MET A 524 18.02 18.15 0.28
N TYR A 525 18.52 18.80 -0.77
CA TYR A 525 19.37 18.20 -1.79
C TYR A 525 20.69 18.96 -1.87
N ASN A 526 21.80 18.22 -1.83
CA ASN A 526 23.12 18.77 -2.10
C ASN A 526 23.63 18.19 -3.41
N GLY A 527 23.96 19.04 -4.38
CA GLY A 527 24.59 18.61 -5.63
C GLY A 527 25.93 17.92 -5.38
N PRO A 528 26.40 17.08 -6.33
CA PRO A 528 27.62 16.27 -6.16
C PRO A 528 28.85 17.13 -5.82
N GLU A 529 28.98 18.30 -6.43
CA GLU A 529 30.04 19.28 -6.16
C GLU A 529 29.59 20.40 -5.20
N CYS A 530 28.49 20.21 -4.46
CA CYS A 530 27.90 21.23 -3.57
C CYS A 530 27.66 20.70 -2.14
N GLY A 531 28.58 19.85 -1.65
CA GLY A 531 28.55 19.35 -0.27
C GLY A 531 27.80 18.03 -0.08
N ALA A 532 27.53 17.28 -1.16
CA ALA A 532 27.05 15.90 -1.05
C ALA A 532 28.07 15.00 -0.34
N SER A 533 27.58 14.17 0.59
CA SER A 533 28.44 13.24 1.35
C SER A 533 28.82 11.97 0.56
N ALA A 534 28.00 11.62 -0.43
CA ALA A 534 28.17 10.53 -1.37
C ALA A 534 27.80 11.03 -2.77
N PRO A 535 28.74 11.59 -3.55
CA PRO A 535 28.45 12.05 -4.92
C PRO A 535 28.15 10.89 -5.89
N ASP A 536 28.52 9.66 -5.53
CA ASP A 536 28.29 8.42 -6.26
C ASP A 536 26.89 7.80 -6.04
N HIS A 537 26.16 8.21 -5.01
CA HIS A 537 24.88 7.60 -4.65
C HIS A 537 23.81 8.65 -4.35
N ALA A 538 22.76 8.68 -5.16
CA ALA A 538 21.56 9.49 -5.04
C ALA A 538 20.91 9.42 -3.66
N HIS A 539 20.82 10.58 -3.01
CA HIS A 539 20.15 10.75 -1.73
C HIS A 539 19.63 12.18 -1.52
N PHE A 540 18.55 12.27 -0.74
CA PHE A 540 18.12 13.49 -0.07
C PHE A 540 18.46 13.42 1.42
N GLN A 541 18.39 14.57 2.07
CA GLN A 541 18.37 14.68 3.53
C GLN A 541 17.07 15.34 3.96
N ALA A 542 16.65 15.11 5.20
CA ALA A 542 15.51 15.84 5.76
C ALA A 542 15.81 16.33 7.18
N ALA A 543 15.33 17.53 7.49
CA ALA A 543 15.45 18.17 8.79
C ALA A 543 14.06 18.50 9.32
N GLY A 544 13.77 18.21 10.60
CA GLY A 544 12.49 18.58 11.20
C GLY A 544 12.25 20.10 11.18
N LYS A 545 10.99 20.53 11.04
CA LYS A 545 10.59 21.94 10.97
C LYS A 545 10.77 22.74 12.27
N GLU A 546 11.17 22.08 13.35
CA GLU A 546 11.69 22.72 14.55
C GLU A 546 13.04 23.43 14.31
N GLU A 547 13.76 23.04 13.25
CA GLU A 547 14.95 23.75 12.78
C GLU A 547 14.53 25.06 12.11
N ARG A 548 15.15 26.17 12.53
CA ARG A 548 14.85 27.50 12.00
C ARG A 548 15.84 27.87 10.91
N PHE A 549 15.55 27.48 9.67
CA PHE A 549 16.35 27.88 8.51
C PHE A 549 16.09 29.33 8.11
N ALA A 550 17.15 30.15 8.03
CA ALA A 550 17.02 31.54 7.58
C ALA A 550 16.43 31.62 6.16
N ALA A 551 16.82 30.68 5.29
CA ALA A 551 16.31 30.60 3.92
C ALA A 551 14.83 30.19 3.82
N SER A 552 14.22 29.61 4.87
CA SER A 552 12.78 29.39 4.86
C SER A 552 12.04 30.71 5.11
N ILE A 553 12.61 31.58 5.95
CA ILE A 553 12.13 32.92 6.28
C ILE A 553 12.63 33.91 5.21
N TRP A 554 12.30 33.59 3.96
CA TRP A 554 12.70 34.32 2.74
C TRP A 554 12.41 35.83 2.78
N LEU A 555 11.53 36.28 3.69
CA LEU A 555 11.17 37.67 3.95
C LEU A 555 12.31 38.55 4.46
N ASP A 556 13.36 37.97 5.05
CA ASP A 556 14.48 38.72 5.63
C ASP A 556 15.55 39.11 4.58
N TRP A 557 15.37 38.65 3.33
CA TRP A 557 16.25 38.98 2.20
C TRP A 557 15.50 39.90 1.23
N GLN A 558 16.19 40.94 0.74
CA GLN A 558 15.67 41.80 -0.30
C GLN A 558 15.52 40.98 -1.58
N GLU A 559 14.30 40.52 -1.79
CA GLU A 559 13.94 39.77 -2.97
C GLU A 559 13.54 40.70 -4.12
N SER A 560 13.85 40.26 -5.34
CA SER A 560 13.32 40.83 -6.56
C SER A 560 12.43 39.80 -7.25
N ASP A 561 11.19 40.18 -7.54
CA ASP A 561 10.24 39.32 -8.23
C ASP A 561 10.68 39.10 -9.69
N ILE A 562 10.79 37.83 -10.07
CA ILE A 562 11.02 37.40 -11.46
C ILE A 562 9.67 37.26 -12.17
N TYR A 563 8.73 36.58 -11.49
CA TYR A 563 7.44 36.23 -12.06
C TYR A 563 6.42 36.05 -10.94
N SER A 564 5.21 36.55 -11.15
CA SER A 564 4.10 36.34 -10.22
C SER A 564 2.80 36.10 -10.97
N SER A 565 2.10 35.03 -10.60
CA SER A 565 0.76 34.72 -11.08
C SER A 565 -0.11 34.16 -9.96
N GLY A 566 -1.40 33.99 -10.22
CA GLY A 566 -2.31 33.40 -9.24
C GLY A 566 -1.98 31.95 -8.83
N THR A 567 -1.04 31.28 -9.49
CA THR A 567 -0.68 29.87 -9.23
C THR A 567 0.78 29.64 -8.82
N ARG A 568 1.69 30.59 -9.08
CA ARG A 568 3.09 30.52 -8.67
C ARG A 568 3.72 31.92 -8.53
N LYS A 569 4.71 32.04 -7.65
CA LYS A 569 5.59 33.20 -7.49
C LYS A 569 7.03 32.72 -7.60
N ILE A 570 7.87 33.50 -8.28
CA ILE A 570 9.30 33.27 -8.42
C ILE A 570 10.00 34.58 -8.09
N SER A 571 10.97 34.53 -7.18
CA SER A 571 11.79 35.66 -6.80
C SER A 571 13.23 35.23 -6.62
N TYR A 572 14.16 36.18 -6.58
CA TYR A 572 15.57 35.89 -6.31
C TYR A 572 16.16 36.86 -5.30
N ALA A 573 17.22 36.40 -4.64
CA ALA A 573 18.07 37.18 -3.75
C ALA A 573 19.53 36.98 -4.15
N ASN A 574 20.33 38.04 -4.04
CA ASN A 574 21.78 37.97 -4.27
C ASN A 574 22.58 37.92 -2.96
N GLU A 575 22.05 38.48 -1.88
CA GLU A 575 22.72 38.54 -0.57
C GLU A 575 21.82 37.94 0.51
N PRO A 576 22.37 37.27 1.54
CA PRO A 576 23.79 36.93 1.74
C PRO A 576 24.25 35.71 0.92
N VAL A 577 23.35 35.09 0.16
CA VAL A 577 23.63 33.99 -0.77
C VAL A 577 22.85 34.23 -2.05
N SER A 578 23.35 33.69 -3.15
CA SER A 578 22.66 33.78 -4.44
C SER A 578 21.63 32.67 -4.53
N ALA A 579 20.34 33.02 -4.57
CA ALA A 579 19.26 32.05 -4.51
C ALA A 579 18.03 32.46 -5.31
N ILE A 580 17.28 31.46 -5.79
CA ILE A 580 15.97 31.61 -6.42
C ILE A 580 14.93 30.91 -5.54
N TYR A 581 13.84 31.59 -5.23
CA TYR A 581 12.71 31.04 -4.52
C TYR A 581 11.54 30.80 -5.47
N ILE A 582 10.94 29.62 -5.34
CA ILE A 582 9.75 29.21 -6.06
C ILE A 582 8.68 28.91 -5.03
N GLN A 583 7.52 29.52 -5.20
CA GLN A 583 6.30 29.17 -4.49
C GLN A 583 5.24 28.76 -5.51
N ALA A 584 4.55 27.63 -5.29
CA ALA A 584 3.54 27.13 -6.22
C ALA A 584 2.35 26.48 -5.50
N LYS A 585 1.13 26.67 -6.03
CA LYS A 585 -0.10 26.09 -5.47
C LYS A 585 -0.23 24.58 -5.71
N THR A 586 0.43 24.03 -6.72
CA THR A 586 0.33 22.62 -7.08
C THR A 586 1.69 22.00 -7.38
N ARG A 587 1.84 20.71 -7.09
CA ARG A 587 3.05 19.92 -7.40
C ARG A 587 3.44 20.06 -8.87
N LYS A 588 2.46 19.93 -9.78
CA LYS A 588 2.67 20.06 -11.23
C LYS A 588 3.26 21.43 -11.60
N SER A 589 2.75 22.50 -10.99
CA SER A 589 3.29 23.86 -11.22
C SER A 589 4.71 23.99 -10.68
N MET A 590 5.01 23.45 -9.50
CA MET A 590 6.35 23.44 -8.91
C MET A 590 7.36 22.70 -9.81
N VAL A 591 7.05 21.46 -10.20
CA VAL A 591 7.92 20.63 -11.05
C VAL A 591 8.18 21.27 -12.41
N HIS A 592 7.13 21.80 -13.04
CA HIS A 592 7.27 22.48 -14.33
C HIS A 592 8.15 23.73 -14.23
N THR A 593 7.95 24.55 -13.20
CA THR A 593 8.71 25.78 -12.99
C THR A 593 10.17 25.49 -12.68
N PHE A 594 10.45 24.52 -11.81
CA PHE A 594 11.81 24.07 -11.54
C PHE A 594 12.50 23.58 -12.82
N LYS A 595 11.80 22.80 -13.65
CA LYS A 595 12.35 22.30 -14.92
C LYS A 595 12.81 23.45 -15.83
N GLN A 596 12.00 24.50 -15.97
CA GLN A 596 12.37 25.67 -16.80
C GLN A 596 13.66 26.33 -16.28
N ILE A 597 13.77 26.52 -14.97
CA ILE A 597 14.98 27.10 -14.35
C ILE A 597 16.19 26.16 -14.45
N TYR A 598 15.97 24.86 -14.27
CA TYR A 598 17.02 23.84 -14.36
C TYR A 598 17.59 23.72 -15.77
N ASP A 599 16.74 23.79 -16.80
CA ASP A 599 17.18 23.72 -18.20
C ASP A 599 18.14 24.90 -18.53
N GLU A 600 17.85 26.10 -18.03
CA GLU A 600 18.73 27.29 -18.18
C GLU A 600 20.06 27.16 -17.43
N LEU A 601 20.06 26.51 -16.27
CA LEU A 601 21.27 26.21 -15.50
C LEU A 601 22.12 25.12 -16.16
N ALA A 602 21.45 24.09 -16.69
CA ALA A 602 22.11 22.96 -17.35
C ALA A 602 22.81 23.38 -18.65
N ALA A 603 22.27 24.37 -19.37
CA ALA A 603 22.89 24.94 -20.56
C ALA A 603 24.32 25.46 -20.31
N ASP A 604 24.60 25.99 -19.11
CA ASP A 604 25.92 26.52 -18.74
C ASP A 604 26.88 25.43 -18.21
N SER A 605 26.39 24.22 -17.94
CA SER A 605 27.09 23.25 -17.10
C SER A 605 27.96 22.24 -17.87
N GLN A 606 28.13 22.38 -19.19
CA GLN A 606 28.99 21.52 -20.03
C GLN A 606 28.76 20.00 -19.79
N ASP A 607 27.51 19.55 -19.85
CA ASP A 607 27.07 18.17 -19.58
C ASP A 607 27.31 17.66 -18.14
N LYS A 608 27.79 18.51 -17.23
CA LYS A 608 27.78 18.25 -15.79
C LYS A 608 26.49 18.73 -15.15
N GLU A 609 26.22 18.25 -13.95
CA GLU A 609 25.12 18.77 -13.15
C GLU A 609 25.40 20.22 -12.71
N PRO A 610 24.39 21.11 -12.81
CA PRO A 610 24.49 22.45 -12.25
C PRO A 610 24.91 22.44 -10.78
N MET A 611 25.77 23.37 -10.40
CA MET A 611 26.17 23.56 -9.02
C MET A 611 25.05 24.20 -8.20
N ILE A 612 24.16 23.37 -7.66
CA ILE A 612 23.00 23.82 -6.87
C ILE A 612 22.82 23.03 -5.57
N ASN A 613 22.21 23.70 -4.60
CA ASN A 613 21.62 23.08 -3.41
C ASN A 613 20.12 23.41 -3.39
N LEU A 614 19.29 22.50 -2.90
CA LEU A 614 17.84 22.72 -2.82
C LEU A 614 17.32 22.54 -1.40
N LEU A 615 16.43 23.43 -0.98
CA LEU A 615 15.62 23.31 0.23
C LEU A 615 14.15 23.36 -0.18
N ALA A 616 13.37 22.31 0.08
CA ALA A 616 11.95 22.25 -0.30
C ALA A 616 11.06 21.83 0.87
N TRP A 617 9.85 22.38 0.92
CA TRP A 617 8.83 22.00 1.90
C TRP A 617 7.42 22.30 1.40
N TYR A 618 6.44 21.64 2.01
CA TYR A 618 5.02 21.93 1.79
C TYR A 618 4.39 22.56 3.03
N GLY A 619 3.55 23.57 2.81
CA GLY A 619 2.81 24.26 3.87
C GLY A 619 3.65 25.22 4.70
N LEU A 620 3.23 25.48 5.94
CA LEU A 620 3.88 26.44 6.83
C LEU A 620 5.26 25.96 7.28
N GLU A 621 6.14 26.93 7.54
CA GLU A 621 7.50 26.73 8.06
C GLU A 621 7.50 26.24 9.50
N LYS A 622 6.50 26.63 10.31
CA LYS A 622 6.38 26.22 11.71
C LYS A 622 5.21 25.25 11.90
N LEU A 623 5.44 24.21 12.69
CA LEU A 623 4.39 23.36 13.25
C LEU A 623 3.70 24.13 14.38
N SER A 624 2.37 24.17 14.38
CA SER A 624 1.57 24.97 15.32
C SER A 624 1.70 24.43 16.76
N THR A 625 2.75 24.80 17.50
CA THR A 625 2.88 24.42 18.92
C THR A 625 3.49 25.49 19.82
N SER A 626 3.93 26.65 19.31
CA SER A 626 4.53 27.67 20.17
C SER A 626 4.19 29.11 19.77
N TYR A 627 2.95 29.53 20.04
CA TYR A 627 2.51 30.86 20.52
C TYR A 627 1.00 30.96 20.24
N TYR A 628 0.19 31.05 21.30
CA TYR A 628 -1.24 31.42 21.37
C TYR A 628 -2.20 30.91 20.26
N ASP A 629 -3.22 30.14 20.66
CA ASP A 629 -4.46 29.85 19.91
C ASP A 629 -4.57 30.44 18.48
N TYR A 630 -4.09 29.68 17.49
CA TYR A 630 -4.31 29.97 16.07
C TYR A 630 -4.91 28.77 15.33
N GLN A 631 -5.76 27.99 16.02
CA GLN A 631 -6.56 26.96 15.35
C GLN A 631 -7.63 27.56 14.42
N GLU A 632 -8.07 28.81 14.67
CA GLU A 632 -9.06 29.51 13.82
C GLU A 632 -8.47 30.20 12.58
N VAL A 633 -7.13 30.35 12.44
CA VAL A 633 -6.50 31.06 11.29
C VAL A 633 -5.86 30.11 10.27
N LEU A 634 -5.70 28.82 10.59
CA LEU A 634 -5.14 27.82 9.67
C LEU A 634 -6.07 27.48 8.50
N ASP A 635 -7.38 27.71 8.62
CA ASP A 635 -8.33 27.43 7.55
C ASP A 635 -8.31 28.49 6.43
N GLU A 636 -7.63 29.62 6.62
CA GLU A 636 -7.56 30.73 5.64
C GLU A 636 -6.19 30.93 4.96
N VAL A 637 -5.12 30.29 5.44
CA VAL A 637 -3.79 30.43 4.81
C VAL A 637 -3.63 29.37 3.70
N PRO A 638 -3.55 29.75 2.42
CA PRO A 638 -3.32 28.79 1.36
C PRO A 638 -1.97 28.09 1.60
N LEU A 639 -1.96 26.75 1.51
CA LEU A 639 -0.74 25.95 1.61
C LEU A 639 -0.08 25.86 0.23
N HIS A 640 1.20 26.21 0.16
CA HIS A 640 1.98 26.17 -1.08
C HIS A 640 3.11 25.15 -0.97
N TYR A 641 3.57 24.69 -2.12
CA TYR A 641 4.89 24.09 -2.29
C TYR A 641 5.91 25.21 -2.37
N ASN A 642 7.00 25.07 -1.63
CA ASN A 642 8.08 26.04 -1.56
C ASN A 642 9.40 25.34 -1.90
N CYS A 643 10.26 26.00 -2.66
CA CYS A 643 11.59 25.53 -3.01
C CYS A 643 12.55 26.72 -3.09
N VAL A 644 13.68 26.62 -2.40
CA VAL A 644 14.82 27.53 -2.54
C VAL A 644 15.92 26.80 -3.30
N ILE A 645 16.34 27.37 -4.42
CA ILE A 645 17.49 26.94 -5.21
C ILE A 645 18.65 27.85 -4.84
N PHE A 646 19.62 27.32 -4.12
CA PHE A 646 20.87 28.03 -3.89
C PHE A 646 21.81 27.81 -5.06
N LEU A 647 22.28 28.89 -5.65
CA LEU A 647 23.13 28.91 -6.83
C LEU A 647 24.59 29.00 -6.40
N ARG A 648 25.40 28.01 -6.77
CA ARG A 648 26.78 27.86 -6.31
C ARG A 648 27.78 28.10 -7.43
N SER A 649 28.97 28.57 -7.06
CA SER A 649 30.12 28.74 -7.96
C SER A 649 31.36 27.96 -7.51
N LYS A 650 31.41 27.53 -6.25
CA LYS A 650 32.52 26.76 -5.67
C LYS A 650 32.03 25.68 -4.71
N HIS A 651 32.77 24.57 -4.68
CA HIS A 651 32.54 23.47 -3.75
C HIS A 651 32.79 23.90 -2.29
N ARG A 652 33.96 24.50 -2.04
CA ARG A 652 34.43 24.94 -0.71
C ARG A 652 35.05 26.34 -0.78
N PRO A 653 34.93 27.14 0.28
CA PRO A 653 35.57 28.46 0.36
C PRO A 653 37.10 28.34 0.48
N ALA A 654 37.82 29.41 0.20
CA ALA A 654 39.28 29.47 0.26
C ALA A 654 39.82 29.12 1.66
N CYS A 655 39.11 29.52 2.73
CA CYS A 655 39.50 29.24 4.11
C CYS A 655 39.60 27.74 4.44
N TYR A 656 38.96 26.86 3.65
CA TYR A 656 39.10 25.42 3.77
C TYR A 656 40.51 24.94 3.40
N TYR A 657 41.10 25.55 2.37
CA TYR A 657 42.39 25.13 1.80
C TYR A 657 43.58 25.89 2.40
N THR A 658 43.34 26.96 3.15
CA THR A 658 44.39 27.70 3.88
C THR A 658 45.16 26.77 4.82
N GLN A 659 46.47 26.99 4.95
CA GLN A 659 47.33 26.23 5.87
C GLN A 659 47.54 26.99 7.19
N GLY A 660 47.74 26.24 8.27
CA GLY A 660 48.02 26.81 9.60
C GLY A 660 46.78 27.34 10.31
N ASP A 661 47.00 28.30 11.21
CA ASP A 661 45.99 28.77 12.18
C ASP A 661 44.78 29.47 11.53
N GLU A 662 44.94 29.99 10.32
CA GLU A 662 43.88 30.68 9.55
C GLU A 662 42.91 29.71 8.84
N GLN A 663 43.18 28.40 8.84
CA GLN A 663 42.29 27.42 8.23
C GLN A 663 40.96 27.33 8.97
N ILE A 664 39.84 27.22 8.24
CA ILE A 664 38.51 26.90 8.77
C ILE A 664 37.96 25.70 7.98
N LEU A 665 37.79 24.55 8.63
CA LEU A 665 37.28 23.34 7.96
C LEU A 665 35.75 23.37 7.83
N ILE A 666 35.28 24.14 6.85
CA ILE A 666 33.86 24.27 6.52
C ILE A 666 33.60 24.01 5.03
N SER A 667 32.54 23.27 4.74
CA SER A 667 32.11 22.92 3.39
C SER A 667 30.62 23.24 3.25
N PRO A 668 30.25 24.49 2.93
CA PRO A 668 28.86 24.92 2.92
C PRO A 668 27.98 24.03 2.04
N ALA A 669 26.83 23.66 2.58
CA ALA A 669 25.73 22.93 1.94
C ALA A 669 24.41 23.64 2.28
N VAL A 670 23.24 23.00 2.08
CA VAL A 670 21.93 23.61 2.44
C VAL A 670 21.90 24.14 3.88
N ALA A 671 22.48 23.41 4.84
CA ALA A 671 22.45 23.79 6.24
C ALA A 671 23.16 25.13 6.49
N GLU A 672 24.41 25.26 6.04
CA GLU A 672 25.22 26.47 6.20
C GLU A 672 24.63 27.63 5.40
N MET A 673 24.18 27.39 4.16
CA MET A 673 23.52 28.43 3.35
C MET A 673 22.19 28.91 3.93
N SER A 674 21.62 28.15 4.87
CA SER A 674 20.41 28.48 5.60
C SER A 674 20.68 28.93 7.04
N GLY A 675 21.92 29.26 7.39
CA GLY A 675 22.31 29.81 8.69
C GLY A 675 22.55 28.77 9.80
N VAL A 676 22.76 27.50 9.49
CA VAL A 676 23.10 26.46 10.48
C VAL A 676 24.54 25.98 10.24
N PHE A 677 25.46 26.33 11.13
CA PHE A 677 26.91 26.12 10.95
C PHE A 677 27.46 25.08 11.94
N PRO A 678 27.44 23.77 11.60
CA PRO A 678 28.11 22.74 12.38
C PRO A 678 29.63 22.78 12.11
N VAL A 679 30.39 23.43 13.00
CA VAL A 679 31.84 23.61 12.85
C VAL A 679 32.58 22.39 13.38
N VAL A 680 33.46 21.78 12.60
CA VAL A 680 34.10 20.51 13.00
C VAL A 680 35.10 20.68 14.14
N ARG A 681 35.87 21.76 14.13
CA ARG A 681 36.89 22.05 15.14
C ARG A 681 36.43 23.20 16.02
N GLU A 682 36.62 23.07 17.33
CA GLU A 682 36.14 24.08 18.28
C GLU A 682 36.88 25.42 18.09
N GLU A 683 38.17 25.36 17.76
CA GLU A 683 38.97 26.55 17.45
C GLU A 683 38.48 27.31 16.21
N ASP A 684 37.82 26.64 15.26
CA ASP A 684 37.28 27.28 14.06
C ASP A 684 36.03 28.12 14.38
N LEU A 685 35.29 27.77 15.45
CA LEU A 685 34.12 28.54 15.89
C LEU A 685 34.50 29.95 16.35
N LEU A 686 35.69 30.08 16.97
CA LEU A 686 36.22 31.37 17.42
C LEU A 686 36.57 32.29 16.25
N LYS A 687 36.90 31.73 15.09
CA LYS A 687 37.28 32.47 13.88
C LYS A 687 36.08 32.99 13.08
N LEU A 688 34.86 32.52 13.38
CA LEU A 688 33.63 32.98 12.73
C LEU A 688 33.18 34.34 13.30
N THR A 689 33.67 35.42 12.69
CA THR A 689 33.11 36.77 12.82
C THR A 689 31.95 36.97 11.82
N PRO A 690 31.10 38.01 11.97
CA PRO A 690 30.10 38.34 10.95
C PRO A 690 30.69 38.47 9.55
N GLU A 691 31.82 39.18 9.42
CA GLU A 691 32.49 39.42 8.13
C GLU A 691 33.01 38.11 7.53
N LYS A 692 33.70 37.29 8.33
CA LYS A 692 34.22 35.99 7.86
C LYS A 692 33.10 35.03 7.47
N THR A 693 32.00 35.05 8.21
CA THR A 693 30.84 34.18 7.94
C THR A 693 30.11 34.61 6.67
N HIS A 694 29.94 35.92 6.45
CA HIS A 694 29.41 36.46 5.20
C HIS A 694 30.34 36.13 4.02
N GLU A 695 31.65 36.32 4.17
CA GLU A 695 32.65 35.97 3.16
C GLU A 695 32.55 34.50 2.74
N ILE A 696 32.43 33.57 3.70
CA ILE A 696 32.26 32.13 3.43
C ILE A 696 31.02 31.86 2.59
N CYS A 697 29.88 32.48 2.92
CA CYS A 697 28.62 32.31 2.18
C CYS A 697 28.70 32.90 0.76
N ARG A 698 29.30 34.09 0.62
CA ARG A 698 29.43 34.76 -0.68
C ARG A 698 30.42 34.07 -1.60
N GLU A 699 31.54 33.61 -1.08
CA GLU A 699 32.59 33.00 -1.90
C GLU A 699 32.11 31.75 -2.63
N VAL A 700 31.21 30.98 -2.01
CA VAL A 700 30.65 29.76 -2.62
C VAL A 700 29.41 30.01 -3.48
N SER A 701 28.82 31.20 -3.40
CA SER A 701 27.61 31.58 -4.13
C SER A 701 27.93 32.05 -5.56
N MET A 702 26.96 31.93 -6.46
CA MET A 702 27.08 32.49 -7.82
C MET A 702 27.31 34.02 -7.76
N PRO A 703 28.29 34.58 -8.49
CA PRO A 703 28.50 36.03 -8.54
C PRO A 703 27.27 36.79 -9.05
N LYS A 704 27.09 38.02 -8.58
CA LYS A 704 25.94 38.87 -8.91
C LYS A 704 25.71 39.02 -10.42
N GLU A 705 26.77 39.28 -11.19
CA GLU A 705 26.68 39.47 -12.64
C GLU A 705 26.16 38.21 -13.35
N GLN A 706 26.64 37.03 -12.96
CA GLN A 706 26.15 35.74 -13.52
C GLN A 706 24.71 35.44 -13.10
N LEU A 707 24.34 35.82 -11.88
CA LEU A 707 22.96 35.70 -11.41
C LEU A 707 22.03 36.58 -12.25
N GLU A 708 22.38 37.84 -12.49
CA GLU A 708 21.59 38.76 -13.30
C GLU A 708 21.42 38.26 -14.75
N GLU A 709 22.49 37.73 -15.36
CA GLU A 709 22.43 37.08 -16.67
C GLU A 709 21.49 35.87 -16.69
N LEU A 710 21.59 35.00 -15.69
CA LEU A 710 20.71 33.84 -15.54
C LEU A 710 19.25 34.27 -15.37
N ILE A 711 18.97 35.28 -14.53
CA ILE A 711 17.61 35.77 -14.32
C ILE A 711 17.02 36.29 -15.62
N ASN A 712 17.78 37.03 -16.43
CA ASN A 712 17.29 37.53 -17.72
C ASN A 712 16.85 36.38 -18.64
N ARG A 713 17.62 35.28 -18.72
CA ARG A 713 17.24 34.11 -19.52
C ARG A 713 16.02 33.39 -18.95
N ILE A 714 15.94 33.26 -17.63
CA ILE A 714 14.79 32.66 -16.95
C ILE A 714 13.51 33.46 -17.26
N VAL A 715 13.57 34.80 -17.26
CA VAL A 715 12.42 35.65 -17.62
C VAL A 715 11.94 35.41 -19.06
N GLU A 716 12.84 35.15 -20.00
CA GLU A 716 12.48 34.90 -21.41
C GLU A 716 11.71 33.59 -21.62
N VAL A 717 11.91 32.59 -20.74
CA VAL A 717 11.30 31.25 -20.87
C VAL A 717 10.07 31.02 -19.97
N LEU A 718 9.76 31.94 -19.05
CA LEU A 718 8.64 31.89 -18.10
C LEU A 718 7.35 32.51 -18.63
#